data_AF-A0A9C7W089-F1
#
_entry.id   AF-A0A9C7W089-F1
#
_cell.length_a   1.000
_cell.length_b   1.000
_cell.length_c   1.000
_cell.angle_alpha   90.00
_cell.angle_beta   90.00
_cell.angle_gamma   90.00
#
_symmetry.space_group_name_H-M   'P 1'
#
loop_
_entity.id
_entity.type
_entity.pdbx_description
1 polymer ?
#
loop_
_entity_poly.entity_id
_entity_poly.type
_entity_poly.pdbx_seq_one_letter_code
_entity_poly.pdbx_strand_id
1 'polypeptide(L)'
;GKSEISKSIDDTVIYGPLFVDDLQTDLDRVEEIYLHDYRDRYKPGFEHEDKDPKRRPISPRRSLGSVIKLLTPSPSYKDEYNEWLADIPPRILALVFIIKRFYRDYWGENWRDYISVDEIDGAAGHEVKIYDRRIIASYLRMGFDEVGKWRIFKVRQDFIATEKIQVEDDITASVVVPMRCIAGCQGSVRGEHSVKLVTNCEYRLFQRPDDAIIPGFDKQAEADIAKPGNYLANYEPLKGDKLAEVVEDVLTFNNFSAPMKKRLQQAYEDQSGYVVSSAHPRLIDGKPSKNPRYLQDRQDLTDPIRNYIAEMGARFHRRLKLDQPMCHPVDAILTGRRNNPPQPGMRPLAVYNPIHYQELPELFMDFICSLTGKSPSTTGAGSEGALTKGPFNALRPTIDLNNALVSYILTGYAGYSSSAGHVGPDVRVDHDISLLIPEIWSRLSDVQRSPEVMIDNGHLEQLEDFEHEGRIVLASRLGYRITDRFVHSFLGKIFDNPKAVFTEAILKPETQGIEVFIDGIDNIVEAQRNVAQQYLDDGSIEDACPPIRALLYIMAEGEYQNKKVQHPDIRAMFTRDYLLQSDWYQERLKTRRNREANLWQRHISYLEDFIDQPGYADVIEEMKITDRLAKARERLNYVQNADYILLLEGTLGADSLGLEG
;
A
#
# COMPACT_ATOMS: atom_id res chain seq x y z
N GLY A 1 1.09 1.67 7.71
CA GLY A 1 2.34 0.90 7.63
C GLY A 1 2.99 1.18 6.30
N LYS A 2 3.84 2.21 6.22
CA LYS A 2 4.51 2.63 4.98
C LYS A 2 5.35 1.48 4.40
N SER A 3 6.25 0.93 5.20
CA SER A 3 7.18 -0.12 4.79
C SER A 3 6.50 -1.48 4.52
N GLU A 4 5.29 -1.69 5.03
CA GLU A 4 4.48 -2.91 4.81
C GLU A 4 4.22 -3.19 3.32
N ILE A 5 4.15 -2.14 2.49
CA ILE A 5 3.97 -2.31 1.04
C ILE A 5 5.10 -3.16 0.43
N SER A 6 6.32 -3.06 0.98
CA SER A 6 7.52 -3.77 0.51
C SER A 6 7.83 -5.07 1.26
N LYS A 7 7.28 -5.28 2.47
CA LYS A 7 7.53 -6.51 3.26
C LYS A 7 6.88 -7.74 2.64
N SER A 8 7.53 -8.89 2.66
CA SER A 8 6.94 -10.12 2.15
C SER A 8 5.70 -10.53 2.95
N ILE A 9 4.59 -10.84 2.26
CA ILE A 9 3.43 -11.47 2.91
C ILE A 9 3.70 -12.97 3.21
N ASP A 10 4.69 -13.57 2.55
CA ASP A 10 5.03 -15.00 2.66
C ASP A 10 5.45 -15.37 4.10
N ASP A 11 6.14 -14.45 4.80
CA ASP A 11 6.55 -14.64 6.20
C ASP A 11 5.35 -14.74 7.16
N THR A 12 4.16 -14.33 6.73
CA THR A 12 2.91 -14.38 7.51
C THR A 12 2.02 -15.58 7.14
N VAL A 13 2.42 -16.39 6.15
CA VAL A 13 1.65 -17.55 5.71
C VAL A 13 1.71 -18.65 6.76
N ILE A 14 0.54 -19.12 7.17
CA ILE A 14 0.37 -20.24 8.08
C ILE A 14 0.13 -21.49 7.22
N TYR A 15 0.87 -22.57 7.49
CA TYR A 15 0.68 -23.85 6.84
C TYR A 15 0.02 -24.83 7.79
N GLY A 16 -1.07 -25.45 7.34
CA GLY A 16 -1.85 -26.37 8.17
C GLY A 16 -2.61 -27.40 7.35
N PRO A 17 -3.14 -28.44 8.00
CA PRO A 17 -3.97 -29.43 7.33
C PRO A 17 -5.29 -28.83 6.84
N LEU A 18 -5.85 -29.41 5.79
CA LEU A 18 -7.25 -29.19 5.41
C LEU A 18 -8.13 -30.20 6.15
N PHE A 19 -9.19 -29.71 6.79
CA PHE A 19 -10.09 -30.55 7.59
C PHE A 19 -11.40 -30.89 6.88
N VAL A 20 -11.90 -32.09 7.13
CA VAL A 20 -13.27 -32.56 6.86
C VAL A 20 -13.93 -32.99 8.17
N ASP A 21 -15.25 -32.97 8.20
CA ASP A 21 -16.02 -33.47 9.35
C ASP A 21 -16.17 -34.99 9.24
N ASP A 22 -17.00 -35.44 8.30
CA ASP A 22 -17.06 -36.83 7.83
C ASP A 22 -16.74 -36.86 6.33
N LEU A 23 -15.71 -37.60 5.93
CA LEU A 23 -15.23 -37.55 4.55
C LEU A 23 -16.32 -37.94 3.54
N GLN A 24 -17.07 -39.01 3.78
CA GLN A 24 -18.05 -39.50 2.79
C GLN A 24 -19.20 -38.51 2.65
N THR A 25 -19.74 -38.03 3.77
CA THR A 25 -20.81 -37.02 3.79
C THR A 25 -20.36 -35.70 3.14
N ASP A 26 -19.14 -35.24 3.45
CA ASP A 26 -18.60 -34.02 2.86
C ASP A 26 -18.34 -34.20 1.35
N LEU A 27 -17.89 -35.38 0.90
CA LEU A 27 -17.72 -35.71 -0.52
C LEU A 27 -19.05 -35.79 -1.29
N ASP A 28 -20.12 -36.28 -0.65
CA ASP A 28 -21.47 -36.25 -1.22
C ASP A 28 -21.92 -34.81 -1.49
N ARG A 29 -21.70 -33.91 -0.53
CA ARG A 29 -22.02 -32.49 -0.72
C ARG A 29 -21.18 -31.84 -1.81
N VAL A 30 -19.90 -32.22 -1.95
CA VAL A 30 -19.03 -31.77 -3.06
C VAL A 30 -19.59 -32.23 -4.41
N GLU A 31 -20.03 -33.48 -4.51
CA GLU A 31 -20.58 -34.02 -5.75
C GLU A 31 -21.87 -33.29 -6.17
N GLU A 32 -22.76 -33.01 -5.21
CA GLU A 32 -23.95 -32.19 -5.45
C GLU A 32 -23.58 -30.83 -6.06
N ILE A 33 -22.56 -30.16 -5.53
CA ILE A 33 -22.06 -28.88 -6.06
C ILE A 33 -21.52 -29.06 -7.49
N TYR A 34 -20.77 -30.13 -7.78
CA TYR A 34 -20.23 -30.36 -9.12
C TYR A 34 -21.30 -30.72 -10.17
N LEU A 35 -22.43 -31.29 -9.75
CA LEU A 35 -23.55 -31.67 -10.59
C LEU A 35 -24.66 -30.62 -10.66
N HIS A 36 -24.67 -29.63 -9.76
CA HIS A 36 -25.66 -28.56 -9.71
C HIS A 36 -25.75 -27.77 -11.03
N ASP A 37 -26.96 -27.32 -11.39
CA ASP A 37 -27.21 -26.54 -12.60
C ASP A 37 -27.14 -25.04 -12.33
N TYR A 38 -26.05 -24.43 -12.80
CA TYR A 38 -25.75 -23.01 -12.57
C TYR A 38 -26.35 -22.05 -13.59
N ARG A 39 -27.20 -22.52 -14.51
CA ARG A 39 -27.70 -21.71 -15.64
C ARG A 39 -28.65 -20.59 -15.25
N ASP A 40 -29.42 -20.77 -14.18
CA ASP A 40 -30.51 -19.87 -13.79
C ASP A 40 -30.18 -19.01 -12.54
N ARG A 41 -28.90 -18.90 -12.20
CA ARG A 41 -28.46 -18.26 -10.94
C ARG A 41 -28.49 -16.74 -10.91
N TYR A 42 -28.49 -16.08 -12.08
CA TYR A 42 -28.42 -14.62 -12.16
C TYR A 42 -29.80 -13.97 -12.09
N LYS A 43 -29.85 -12.77 -11.50
CA LYS A 43 -31.00 -11.87 -11.64
C LYS A 43 -31.09 -11.37 -13.09
N PRO A 44 -32.30 -11.03 -13.59
CA PRO A 44 -32.46 -10.45 -14.92
C PRO A 44 -31.55 -9.24 -15.15
N GLY A 45 -30.82 -9.24 -16.27
CA GLY A 45 -29.87 -8.18 -16.65
C GLY A 45 -28.40 -8.50 -16.31
N PHE A 46 -28.13 -9.50 -15.46
CA PHE A 46 -26.78 -9.90 -15.06
C PHE A 46 -26.27 -11.17 -15.75
N GLU A 47 -27.04 -11.75 -16.68
CA GLU A 47 -26.71 -13.02 -17.34
C GLU A 47 -25.40 -12.95 -18.14
N HIS A 48 -25.04 -11.77 -18.62
CA HIS A 48 -23.80 -11.51 -19.36
C HIS A 48 -22.52 -11.69 -18.52
N GLU A 49 -22.63 -11.73 -17.18
CA GLU A 49 -21.49 -11.93 -16.28
C GLU A 49 -20.87 -13.34 -16.39
N ASP A 50 -21.56 -14.32 -16.99
CA ASP A 50 -21.01 -15.63 -17.33
C ASP A 50 -21.16 -15.97 -18.81
N LYS A 51 -20.03 -16.05 -19.50
CA LYS A 51 -19.98 -16.33 -20.94
C LYS A 51 -20.35 -17.79 -21.28
N ASP A 52 -20.29 -18.71 -20.32
CA ASP A 52 -20.58 -20.14 -20.55
C ASP A 52 -21.16 -20.81 -19.29
N PRO A 53 -22.46 -20.60 -19.03
CA PRO A 53 -23.11 -21.09 -17.81
C PRO A 53 -23.26 -22.62 -17.76
N LYS A 54 -23.02 -23.33 -18.87
CA LYS A 54 -23.11 -24.80 -18.95
C LYS A 54 -21.86 -25.50 -18.42
N ARG A 55 -20.77 -24.76 -18.23
CA ARG A 55 -19.48 -25.35 -17.84
C ARG A 55 -19.49 -25.81 -16.39
N ARG A 56 -19.39 -27.13 -16.16
CA ARG A 56 -19.31 -27.71 -14.82
C ARG A 56 -18.11 -27.16 -14.02
N PRO A 57 -18.22 -27.02 -12.69
CA PRO A 57 -17.13 -26.56 -11.83
C PRO A 57 -15.81 -27.32 -12.04
N ILE A 58 -15.88 -28.66 -12.11
CA ILE A 58 -14.70 -29.53 -12.21
C ILE A 58 -13.98 -29.45 -13.57
N SER A 59 -14.66 -28.97 -14.62
CA SER A 59 -14.15 -28.94 -16.00
C SER A 59 -12.74 -28.32 -16.11
N PRO A 60 -11.78 -28.94 -16.83
CA PRO A 60 -10.43 -28.38 -16.99
C PRO A 60 -10.42 -27.01 -17.70
N ARG A 61 -11.49 -26.70 -18.45
CA ARG A 61 -11.69 -25.39 -19.11
C ARG A 61 -12.22 -24.31 -18.16
N ARG A 62 -12.53 -24.63 -16.90
CA ARG A 62 -12.93 -23.67 -15.87
C ARG A 62 -11.76 -23.46 -14.90
N SER A 63 -11.32 -22.23 -14.75
CA SER A 63 -10.24 -21.89 -13.82
C SER A 63 -10.70 -21.98 -12.36
N LEU A 64 -9.78 -22.22 -11.44
CA LEU A 64 -10.08 -22.27 -10.00
C LEU A 64 -10.76 -20.97 -9.52
N GLY A 65 -10.22 -19.81 -9.88
CA GLY A 65 -10.81 -18.51 -9.53
C GLY A 65 -12.23 -18.32 -10.07
N SER A 66 -12.57 -18.89 -11.23
CA SER A 66 -13.94 -18.85 -11.77
C SER A 66 -14.91 -19.76 -10.99
N VAL A 67 -14.42 -20.86 -10.39
CA VAL A 67 -15.20 -21.72 -9.49
C VAL A 67 -15.41 -21.02 -8.14
N ILE A 68 -14.38 -20.35 -7.61
CA ILE A 68 -14.51 -19.53 -6.39
C ILE A 68 -15.55 -18.43 -6.62
N LYS A 69 -15.45 -17.67 -7.72
CA LYS A 69 -16.45 -16.64 -8.06
C LYS A 69 -17.87 -17.21 -8.16
N LEU A 70 -18.03 -18.40 -8.76
CA LEU A 70 -19.32 -19.08 -8.89
C LEU A 70 -19.96 -19.41 -7.53
N LEU A 71 -19.13 -19.81 -6.57
CA LEU A 71 -19.55 -20.26 -5.24
C LEU A 71 -19.38 -19.18 -4.16
N THR A 72 -19.22 -17.92 -4.56
CA THR A 72 -19.18 -16.77 -3.65
C THR A 72 -20.48 -15.98 -3.84
N PRO A 73 -21.24 -15.71 -2.76
CA PRO A 73 -22.46 -14.91 -2.84
C PRO A 73 -22.25 -13.55 -3.53
N SER A 74 -23.24 -13.11 -4.31
CA SER A 74 -23.17 -11.88 -5.10
C SER A 74 -24.53 -11.18 -5.19
N PRO A 75 -24.59 -9.84 -5.16
CA PRO A 75 -25.83 -9.10 -5.38
C PRO A 75 -26.44 -9.36 -6.77
N SER A 76 -25.62 -9.76 -7.75
CA SER A 76 -26.05 -10.13 -9.11
C SER A 76 -26.78 -11.47 -9.18
N TYR A 77 -26.68 -12.32 -8.14
CA TYR A 77 -27.35 -13.62 -8.10
C TYR A 77 -28.78 -13.51 -7.55
N LYS A 78 -29.65 -14.45 -7.93
CA LYS A 78 -30.98 -14.61 -7.34
C LYS A 78 -30.85 -14.89 -5.85
N ASP A 79 -31.82 -14.41 -5.07
CA ASP A 79 -31.77 -14.51 -3.61
C ASP A 79 -31.77 -15.99 -3.17
N GLU A 80 -32.61 -16.83 -3.80
CA GLU A 80 -32.63 -18.30 -3.59
C GLU A 80 -31.26 -18.97 -3.82
N TYR A 81 -30.49 -18.51 -4.82
CA TYR A 81 -29.16 -19.05 -5.08
C TYR A 81 -28.14 -18.56 -4.05
N ASN A 82 -28.25 -17.31 -3.60
CA ASN A 82 -27.41 -16.80 -2.51
C ASN A 82 -27.71 -17.50 -1.18
N GLU A 83 -28.98 -17.81 -0.89
CA GLU A 83 -29.40 -18.61 0.27
C GLU A 83 -28.80 -20.02 0.20
N TRP A 84 -28.86 -20.67 -0.97
CA TRP A 84 -28.20 -21.96 -1.18
C TRP A 84 -26.68 -21.88 -0.97
N LEU A 85 -26.01 -20.83 -1.48
CA LEU A 85 -24.58 -20.63 -1.25
C LEU A 85 -24.24 -20.40 0.23
N ALA A 86 -25.07 -19.68 0.96
CA ALA A 86 -24.88 -19.39 2.38
C ALA A 86 -25.01 -20.65 3.26
N ASP A 87 -25.80 -21.63 2.81
CA ASP A 87 -25.95 -22.93 3.46
C ASP A 87 -24.73 -23.84 3.29
N ILE A 88 -23.87 -23.59 2.28
CA ILE A 88 -22.67 -24.41 2.05
C ILE A 88 -21.61 -24.09 3.13
N PRO A 89 -21.21 -25.08 3.96
CA PRO A 89 -20.21 -24.84 4.98
C PRO A 89 -18.84 -24.46 4.36
N PRO A 90 -18.07 -23.54 4.96
CA PRO A 90 -16.75 -23.14 4.44
C PRO A 90 -15.78 -24.31 4.21
N ARG A 91 -15.86 -25.37 5.04
CA ARG A 91 -15.03 -26.58 4.86
C ARG A 91 -15.34 -27.30 3.54
N ILE A 92 -16.61 -27.34 3.12
CA ILE A 92 -17.03 -27.95 1.87
C ILE A 92 -16.51 -27.13 0.70
N LEU A 93 -16.61 -25.80 0.75
CA LEU A 93 -16.03 -24.92 -0.27
C LEU A 93 -14.53 -25.17 -0.42
N ALA A 94 -13.78 -25.22 0.70
CA ALA A 94 -12.36 -25.52 0.66
C ALA A 94 -12.04 -26.89 0.03
N LEU A 95 -12.87 -27.91 0.29
CA LEU A 95 -12.77 -29.23 -0.33
C LEU A 95 -13.09 -29.20 -1.84
N VAL A 96 -14.15 -28.50 -2.25
CA VAL A 96 -14.48 -28.25 -3.66
C VAL A 96 -13.29 -27.64 -4.41
N PHE A 97 -12.62 -26.65 -3.81
CA PHE A 97 -11.51 -25.94 -4.43
C PHE A 97 -10.23 -26.77 -4.48
N ILE A 98 -9.93 -27.54 -3.43
CA ILE A 98 -8.75 -28.41 -3.41
C ILE A 98 -8.88 -29.52 -4.47
N ILE A 99 -10.06 -30.15 -4.56
CA ILE A 99 -10.32 -31.20 -5.54
C ILE A 99 -10.20 -30.62 -6.94
N LYS A 100 -10.81 -29.45 -7.18
CA LYS A 100 -10.68 -28.73 -8.45
C LYS A 100 -9.24 -28.45 -8.84
N ARG A 101 -8.38 -28.09 -7.88
CA ARG A 101 -6.96 -27.78 -8.12
C ARG A 101 -6.17 -29.00 -8.57
N PHE A 102 -6.44 -30.17 -7.98
CA PHE A 102 -5.70 -31.41 -8.21
C PHE A 102 -6.31 -32.31 -9.27
N TYR A 103 -7.58 -32.07 -9.64
CA TYR A 103 -8.29 -32.85 -10.64
C TYR A 103 -7.48 -33.05 -11.92
N ARG A 104 -7.46 -34.30 -12.38
CA ARG A 104 -6.87 -34.72 -13.65
C ARG A 104 -7.94 -35.35 -14.50
N ASP A 105 -7.87 -35.17 -15.83
CA ASP A 105 -8.89 -35.68 -16.74
C ASP A 105 -9.11 -37.21 -16.62
N TYR A 106 -8.07 -37.97 -16.25
CA TYR A 106 -8.17 -39.41 -16.05
C TYR A 106 -8.87 -39.83 -14.74
N TRP A 107 -9.13 -38.92 -13.80
CA TRP A 107 -9.97 -39.21 -12.64
C TRP A 107 -11.40 -39.51 -13.07
N GLY A 108 -11.89 -38.80 -14.08
CA GLY A 108 -13.26 -38.95 -14.58
C GLY A 108 -14.28 -38.84 -13.45
N GLU A 109 -15.22 -39.79 -13.42
CA GLU A 109 -16.24 -39.89 -12.38
C GLU A 109 -15.70 -40.52 -11.08
N ASN A 110 -14.53 -41.17 -11.12
CA ASN A 110 -13.91 -41.86 -9.98
C ASN A 110 -12.96 -40.94 -9.19
N TRP A 111 -13.19 -39.62 -9.21
CA TRP A 111 -12.32 -38.65 -8.53
C TRP A 111 -12.29 -38.84 -7.00
N ARG A 112 -13.34 -39.44 -6.43
CA ARG A 112 -13.44 -39.76 -5.00
C ARG A 112 -12.36 -40.73 -4.52
N ASP A 113 -11.98 -41.70 -5.36
CA ASP A 113 -11.01 -42.75 -5.01
C ASP A 113 -9.60 -42.21 -4.70
N TYR A 114 -9.32 -40.97 -5.10
CA TYR A 114 -8.03 -40.32 -4.89
C TYR A 114 -7.99 -39.48 -3.61
N ILE A 115 -9.09 -39.42 -2.85
CA ILE A 115 -9.24 -38.58 -1.67
C ILE A 115 -9.51 -39.50 -0.47
N SER A 116 -8.69 -39.35 0.56
CA SER A 116 -8.76 -40.20 1.75
C SER A 116 -8.53 -39.39 3.03
N VAL A 117 -8.80 -40.02 4.17
CA VAL A 117 -8.36 -39.60 5.51
C VAL A 117 -7.68 -40.79 6.18
N ASP A 118 -6.84 -40.54 7.18
CA ASP A 118 -6.28 -41.63 8.01
C ASP A 118 -7.36 -42.29 8.86
N GLU A 119 -7.19 -43.57 9.21
CA GLU A 119 -7.92 -44.18 10.33
C GLU A 119 -7.07 -44.02 11.59
N ILE A 120 -7.58 -43.29 12.58
CA ILE A 120 -6.89 -42.94 13.82
C ILE A 120 -7.67 -43.56 14.97
N ASP A 121 -7.02 -44.46 15.73
CA ASP A 121 -7.62 -45.19 16.85
C ASP A 121 -8.96 -45.88 16.52
N GLY A 122 -9.12 -46.35 15.28
CA GLY A 122 -10.33 -47.04 14.81
C GLY A 122 -11.46 -46.11 14.34
N ALA A 123 -11.21 -44.80 14.25
CA ALA A 123 -12.15 -43.82 13.71
C ALA A 123 -11.56 -43.12 12.48
N ALA A 124 -12.42 -42.64 11.58
CA ALA A 124 -11.99 -41.80 10.47
C ALA A 124 -11.38 -40.49 11.01
N GLY A 125 -10.19 -40.16 10.52
CA GLY A 125 -9.53 -38.90 10.80
C GLY A 125 -10.13 -37.75 10.01
N HIS A 126 -9.66 -36.54 10.31
CA HIS A 126 -10.21 -35.31 9.74
C HIS A 126 -9.27 -34.63 8.74
N GLU A 127 -8.00 -35.05 8.64
CA GLU A 127 -7.02 -34.44 7.73
C GLU A 127 -7.12 -35.04 6.32
N VAL A 128 -7.43 -34.19 5.34
CA VAL A 128 -7.59 -34.62 3.94
C VAL A 128 -6.25 -35.05 3.35
N LYS A 129 -6.29 -36.17 2.63
CA LYS A 129 -5.21 -36.68 1.78
C LYS A 129 -5.64 -36.72 0.32
N ILE A 130 -4.68 -36.50 -0.56
CA ILE A 130 -4.82 -36.79 -1.99
C ILE A 130 -3.66 -37.68 -2.41
N TYR A 131 -3.93 -38.83 -3.04
CA TYR A 131 -2.94 -39.90 -3.29
C TYR A 131 -2.20 -40.33 -2.01
N ASP A 132 -2.94 -40.50 -0.91
CA ASP A 132 -2.42 -40.84 0.42
C ASP A 132 -1.36 -39.88 0.99
N ARG A 133 -1.23 -38.69 0.39
CA ARG A 133 -0.37 -37.61 0.90
C ARG A 133 -1.23 -36.57 1.58
N ARG A 134 -0.85 -36.22 2.81
CA ARG A 134 -1.50 -35.15 3.57
C ARG A 134 -1.45 -33.84 2.78
N ILE A 135 -2.59 -33.21 2.63
CA ILE A 135 -2.68 -31.89 2.04
C ILE A 135 -2.31 -30.84 3.08
N ILE A 136 -1.32 -30.03 2.72
CA ILE A 136 -0.98 -28.81 3.45
C ILE A 136 -1.58 -27.64 2.69
N ALA A 137 -2.52 -26.97 3.35
CA ALA A 137 -3.13 -25.74 2.90
C ALA A 137 -2.38 -24.54 3.48
N SER A 138 -2.48 -23.42 2.75
CA SER A 138 -1.93 -22.13 3.16
C SER A 138 -3.05 -21.24 3.68
N TYR A 139 -2.76 -20.47 4.73
CA TYR A 139 -3.69 -19.57 5.37
C TYR A 139 -3.04 -18.23 5.67
N LEU A 140 -3.85 -17.18 5.75
CA LEU A 140 -3.44 -15.87 6.24
C LEU A 140 -4.32 -15.46 7.42
N ARG A 141 -3.73 -14.78 8.40
CA ARG A 141 -4.49 -14.04 9.40
C ARG A 141 -5.03 -12.76 8.75
N MET A 142 -6.31 -12.47 8.96
CA MET A 142 -6.95 -11.21 8.56
C MET A 142 -7.71 -10.62 9.73
N GLY A 143 -6.97 -9.97 10.62
CA GLY A 143 -7.46 -9.34 11.84
C GLY A 143 -7.81 -10.33 12.95
N PHE A 144 -8.52 -9.82 13.94
CA PHE A 144 -8.86 -10.51 15.17
C PHE A 144 -10.37 -10.50 15.42
N ASP A 145 -10.86 -11.46 16.19
CA ASP A 145 -12.22 -11.44 16.72
C ASP A 145 -12.31 -10.56 18.00
N GLU A 146 -13.51 -10.40 18.53
CA GLU A 146 -13.80 -9.55 19.71
C GLU A 146 -13.01 -9.97 20.97
N VAL A 147 -12.63 -11.25 21.07
CA VAL A 147 -11.82 -11.78 22.20
C VAL A 147 -10.33 -11.80 21.89
N GLY A 148 -9.91 -11.27 20.74
CA GLY A 148 -8.51 -11.13 20.34
C GLY A 148 -7.89 -12.39 19.73
N LYS A 149 -8.67 -13.40 19.34
CA LYS A 149 -8.18 -14.57 18.59
C LYS A 149 -8.00 -14.22 17.13
N TRP A 150 -7.10 -14.95 16.47
CA TRP A 150 -6.79 -14.75 15.05
C TRP A 150 -7.96 -15.19 14.17
N ARG A 151 -8.36 -14.34 13.23
CA ARG A 151 -9.25 -14.74 12.14
C ARG A 151 -8.40 -15.29 11.00
N ILE A 152 -8.39 -16.61 10.82
CA ILE A 152 -7.52 -17.32 9.87
C ILE A 152 -8.33 -17.74 8.65
N PHE A 153 -7.85 -17.40 7.46
CA PHE A 153 -8.55 -17.66 6.21
C PHE A 153 -7.66 -18.44 5.24
N LYS A 154 -8.23 -19.49 4.65
CA LYS A 154 -7.56 -20.28 3.64
C LYS A 154 -7.35 -19.44 2.37
N VAL A 155 -6.10 -19.36 1.91
CA VAL A 155 -5.80 -18.81 0.58
C VAL A 155 -5.95 -19.90 -0.46
N ARG A 156 -6.07 -19.47 -1.72
CA ARG A 156 -6.10 -20.38 -2.85
C ARG A 156 -4.89 -21.29 -2.87
N GLN A 157 -5.08 -22.55 -3.24
CA GLN A 157 -3.98 -23.50 -3.34
C GLN A 157 -2.95 -23.13 -4.42
N ASP A 158 -3.33 -22.27 -5.38
CA ASP A 158 -2.44 -21.69 -6.39
C ASP A 158 -2.09 -20.22 -6.12
N PHE A 159 -2.37 -19.72 -4.91
CA PHE A 159 -1.84 -18.43 -4.47
C PHE A 159 -0.34 -18.54 -4.24
N ILE A 160 0.39 -17.59 -4.80
CA ILE A 160 1.81 -17.36 -4.57
C ILE A 160 1.92 -15.87 -4.27
N ALA A 161 2.65 -15.51 -3.22
CA ALA A 161 2.91 -14.11 -2.86
C ALA A 161 3.54 -13.35 -4.04
N THR A 162 3.21 -12.06 -4.16
CA THR A 162 3.82 -11.21 -5.20
C THR A 162 5.30 -11.03 -4.87
N GLU A 163 6.17 -11.24 -5.86
CA GLU A 163 7.59 -10.87 -5.72
C GLU A 163 7.69 -9.33 -5.70
N LYS A 164 8.31 -8.79 -4.65
CA LYS A 164 8.38 -7.34 -4.42
C LYS A 164 9.82 -6.88 -4.41
N ILE A 165 10.11 -5.91 -5.27
CA ILE A 165 11.39 -5.20 -5.28
C ILE A 165 11.14 -3.83 -4.65
N GLN A 166 11.80 -3.57 -3.53
CA GLN A 166 11.67 -2.30 -2.82
C GLN A 166 12.34 -1.17 -3.64
N VAL A 167 11.58 -0.13 -3.96
CA VAL A 167 12.04 1.05 -4.73
C VAL A 167 12.04 2.34 -3.91
N GLU A 168 11.35 2.33 -2.77
CA GLU A 168 11.18 3.43 -1.82
C GLU A 168 11.10 2.86 -0.41
N ASP A 169 11.50 3.63 0.60
CA ASP A 169 11.12 3.38 1.99
C ASP A 169 10.80 4.71 2.69
N ASP A 170 11.78 5.45 3.21
CA ASP A 170 11.55 6.67 4.01
C ASP A 170 11.84 7.97 3.26
N ILE A 171 13.02 8.07 2.64
CA ILE A 171 13.43 9.28 1.91
C ILE A 171 13.44 9.02 0.40
N THR A 172 12.41 9.53 -0.29
CA THR A 172 12.26 9.41 -1.75
C THR A 172 12.52 10.74 -2.46
N ALA A 173 13.30 10.70 -3.54
CA ALA A 173 13.30 11.74 -4.57
C ALA A 173 12.38 11.33 -5.72
N SER A 174 11.55 12.26 -6.21
CA SER A 174 10.63 11.97 -7.31
C SER A 174 10.55 13.11 -8.31
N VAL A 175 10.22 12.77 -9.55
CA VAL A 175 9.98 13.72 -10.64
C VAL A 175 8.72 13.33 -11.40
N VAL A 176 7.96 14.32 -11.85
CA VAL A 176 6.86 14.13 -12.79
C VAL A 176 7.32 14.59 -14.17
N VAL A 177 7.24 13.69 -15.13
CA VAL A 177 7.63 13.95 -16.51
C VAL A 177 6.49 13.58 -17.46
N PRO A 178 6.32 14.33 -18.55
CA PRO A 178 5.39 13.94 -19.60
C PRO A 178 5.88 12.64 -20.27
N MET A 179 4.96 11.80 -20.74
CA MET A 179 5.29 10.48 -21.31
C MET A 179 6.34 10.52 -22.43
N ARG A 180 6.37 11.60 -23.22
CA ARG A 180 7.38 11.82 -24.28
C ARG A 180 8.82 11.77 -23.77
N CYS A 181 9.08 12.11 -22.51
CA CYS A 181 10.41 12.09 -21.91
C CYS A 181 10.93 10.68 -21.62
N ILE A 182 10.03 9.68 -21.53
CA ILE A 182 10.39 8.28 -21.29
C ILE A 182 10.15 7.41 -22.53
N ALA A 183 10.02 8.04 -23.70
CA ALA A 183 9.86 7.38 -24.97
C ALA A 183 10.98 6.36 -25.18
N GLY A 184 10.61 5.08 -25.31
CA GLY A 184 11.57 3.99 -25.49
C GLY A 184 12.09 3.34 -24.19
N CYS A 185 11.80 3.84 -23.00
CA CYS A 185 12.03 3.08 -21.75
C CYS A 185 10.72 2.78 -21.00
N GLN A 186 9.60 3.20 -21.55
CA GLN A 186 8.26 3.12 -20.95
C GLN A 186 7.82 1.70 -20.57
N GLY A 187 7.01 1.63 -19.51
CA GLY A 187 6.35 0.41 -19.06
C GLY A 187 5.02 0.14 -19.78
N SER A 188 4.09 -0.49 -19.05
CA SER A 188 2.71 -0.75 -19.49
C SER A 188 1.85 0.51 -19.58
N VAL A 189 2.26 1.60 -18.92
CA VAL A 189 1.53 2.87 -18.91
C VAL A 189 1.40 3.43 -20.32
N ARG A 190 0.15 3.64 -20.74
CA ARG A 190 -0.23 4.26 -22.02
C ARG A 190 -1.19 5.41 -21.73
N GLY A 191 -0.97 6.57 -22.34
CA GLY A 191 -1.87 7.69 -22.22
C GLY A 191 -1.20 9.04 -22.45
N GLU A 192 -2.00 10.09 -22.33
CA GLU A 192 -1.59 11.51 -22.46
C GLU A 192 -1.20 12.14 -21.11
N HIS A 193 -1.39 11.40 -20.01
CA HIS A 193 -1.00 11.80 -18.68
C HIS A 193 0.53 11.77 -18.51
N SER A 194 1.01 12.55 -17.56
CA SER A 194 2.40 12.49 -17.13
C SER A 194 2.62 11.26 -16.24
N VAL A 195 3.86 10.92 -15.96
CA VAL A 195 4.20 9.82 -15.05
C VAL A 195 5.15 10.29 -13.97
N LYS A 196 5.04 9.65 -12.81
CA LYS A 196 5.96 9.85 -11.70
C LYS A 196 7.07 8.80 -11.74
N LEU A 197 8.31 9.25 -11.67
CA LEU A 197 9.49 8.42 -11.46
C LEU A 197 10.01 8.67 -10.04
N VAL A 198 10.52 7.63 -9.40
CA VAL A 198 10.97 7.65 -8.01
C VAL A 198 12.35 7.03 -7.89
N THR A 199 13.09 7.46 -6.89
CA THR A 199 14.31 6.79 -6.44
C THR A 199 14.44 6.95 -4.93
N ASN A 200 14.84 5.87 -4.26
CA ASN A 200 15.21 5.94 -2.86
C ASN A 200 16.57 6.67 -2.72
N CYS A 201 16.61 7.69 -1.88
CA CYS A 201 17.81 8.48 -1.57
C CYS A 201 18.80 7.73 -0.68
N GLU A 202 18.33 6.69 0.01
CA GLU A 202 19.05 6.00 1.06
C GLU A 202 19.79 4.76 0.52
N TYR A 203 20.99 4.54 1.03
CA TYR A 203 21.75 3.29 0.83
C TYR A 203 21.42 2.23 1.88
N ARG A 204 21.11 2.68 3.10
CA ARG A 204 20.73 1.86 4.26
C ARG A 204 19.47 2.43 4.89
N LEU A 205 18.58 1.56 5.35
CA LEU A 205 17.27 1.92 5.89
C LEU A 205 17.29 1.78 7.42
N PHE A 206 16.89 2.82 8.14
CA PHE A 206 16.94 2.84 9.61
C PHE A 206 15.71 2.18 10.24
N GLN A 207 15.63 0.86 10.08
CA GLN A 207 14.49 0.03 10.45
C GLN A 207 14.19 0.03 11.95
N ARG A 208 12.90 -0.07 12.30
CA ARG A 208 12.41 -0.34 13.66
C ARG A 208 11.73 -1.71 13.67
N PRO A 209 12.43 -2.79 14.09
CA PRO A 209 11.88 -4.14 14.04
C PRO A 209 11.02 -4.42 15.28
N ASP A 210 9.78 -3.93 15.28
CA ASP A 210 8.86 -4.06 16.41
C ASP A 210 8.59 -5.54 16.77
N ASP A 211 8.52 -6.43 15.78
CA ASP A 211 8.19 -7.85 15.96
C ASP A 211 9.40 -8.74 16.29
N ALA A 212 10.64 -8.25 16.07
CA ALA A 212 11.87 -9.01 16.34
C ALA A 212 12.14 -9.21 17.84
N ILE A 213 11.33 -8.58 18.70
CA ILE A 213 11.33 -8.87 20.14
C ILE A 213 10.90 -10.33 20.42
N ILE A 214 10.13 -10.93 19.52
CA ILE A 214 9.68 -12.33 19.58
C ILE A 214 10.72 -13.18 18.82
N PRO A 215 11.52 -14.02 19.50
CA PRO A 215 12.56 -14.83 18.85
C PRO A 215 12.00 -15.66 17.68
N GLY A 216 12.65 -15.57 16.52
CA GLY A 216 12.32 -16.33 15.31
C GLY A 216 11.15 -15.80 14.48
N PHE A 217 10.46 -14.76 14.95
CA PHE A 217 9.32 -14.20 14.24
C PHE A 217 9.77 -13.37 13.04
N ASP A 218 10.54 -12.30 13.27
CA ASP A 218 11.12 -11.47 12.20
C ASP A 218 12.49 -12.01 11.78
N LYS A 219 12.45 -13.02 10.91
CA LYS A 219 13.66 -13.70 10.41
C LYS A 219 14.58 -12.77 9.62
N GLN A 220 14.02 -11.77 8.94
CA GLN A 220 14.80 -10.81 8.17
C GLN A 220 15.58 -9.88 9.12
N ALA A 221 14.92 -9.29 10.12
CA ALA A 221 15.59 -8.45 11.11
C ALA A 221 16.64 -9.24 11.89
N GLU A 222 16.35 -10.49 12.28
CA GLU A 222 17.34 -11.34 12.95
C GLU A 222 18.55 -11.65 12.08
N ALA A 223 18.33 -11.96 10.80
CA ALA A 223 19.42 -12.18 9.86
C ALA A 223 20.28 -10.92 9.69
N ASP A 224 19.66 -9.73 9.63
CA ASP A 224 20.37 -8.47 9.46
C ASP A 224 21.12 -8.03 10.72
N ILE A 225 20.50 -8.13 11.90
CA ILE A 225 21.14 -7.79 13.19
C ILE A 225 22.32 -8.71 13.48
N ALA A 226 22.24 -9.99 13.09
CA ALA A 226 23.31 -10.95 13.28
C ALA A 226 24.55 -10.73 12.38
N LYS A 227 24.45 -9.88 11.33
CA LYS A 227 25.57 -9.59 10.43
C LYS A 227 26.65 -8.74 11.10
N PRO A 228 27.94 -8.97 10.77
CA PRO A 228 29.01 -8.08 11.20
C PRO A 228 28.93 -6.74 10.45
N GLY A 229 29.48 -5.66 11.03
CA GLY A 229 29.53 -4.34 10.39
C GLY A 229 28.20 -3.59 10.32
N ASN A 230 27.19 -4.04 11.05
CA ASN A 230 25.90 -3.38 11.16
C ASN A 230 25.95 -2.22 12.19
N TYR A 231 25.18 -1.16 11.95
CA TYR A 231 24.95 -0.10 12.93
C TYR A 231 23.67 -0.40 13.70
N LEU A 232 23.78 -0.47 15.01
CA LEU A 232 22.71 -0.87 15.93
C LEU A 232 22.50 0.23 16.95
N ALA A 233 21.23 0.53 17.28
CA ALA A 233 20.88 1.48 18.31
C ALA A 233 19.71 0.97 19.16
N ASN A 234 19.73 1.33 20.44
CA ASN A 234 18.71 0.97 21.43
C ASN A 234 18.54 -0.55 21.67
N TYR A 235 19.66 -1.29 21.71
CA TYR A 235 19.73 -2.68 22.18
C TYR A 235 20.54 -2.79 23.48
N GLU A 236 20.25 -3.81 24.30
CA GLU A 236 21.10 -4.14 25.44
C GLU A 236 22.45 -4.72 24.97
N PRO A 237 23.59 -4.26 25.53
CA PRO A 237 24.88 -4.87 25.28
C PRO A 237 25.06 -6.13 26.14
N LEU A 238 24.91 -7.31 25.53
CA LEU A 238 25.01 -8.60 26.21
C LEU A 238 26.47 -9.09 26.25
N LYS A 239 26.88 -9.62 27.40
CA LYS A 239 28.16 -10.31 27.65
C LYS A 239 28.10 -11.08 28.98
N GLY A 240 29.01 -12.04 29.18
CA GLY A 240 29.13 -12.79 30.45
C GLY A 240 27.80 -13.39 30.88
N ASP A 241 27.43 -13.23 32.16
CA ASP A 241 26.21 -13.78 32.74
C ASP A 241 24.93 -13.37 31.99
N LYS A 242 24.84 -12.11 31.52
CA LYS A 242 23.68 -11.65 30.73
C LYS A 242 23.53 -12.40 29.40
N LEU A 243 24.65 -12.79 28.80
CA LEU A 243 24.62 -13.59 27.57
C LEU A 243 24.34 -15.07 27.88
N ALA A 244 24.89 -15.57 28.99
CA ALA A 244 24.62 -16.91 29.49
C ALA A 244 23.12 -17.12 29.73
N GLU A 245 22.43 -16.18 30.38
CA GLU A 245 20.98 -16.22 30.61
C GLU A 245 20.18 -16.38 29.30
N VAL A 246 20.65 -15.82 28.19
CA VAL A 246 19.98 -15.93 26.88
C VAL A 246 20.28 -17.24 26.18
N VAL A 247 21.53 -17.71 26.21
CA VAL A 247 21.96 -18.91 25.48
C VAL A 247 21.60 -20.20 26.22
N GLU A 248 21.63 -20.18 27.55
CA GLU A 248 21.34 -21.33 28.42
C GLU A 248 19.82 -21.56 28.62
N ASP A 249 18.96 -20.58 28.32
CA ASP A 249 17.52 -20.81 28.15
C ASP A 249 17.25 -21.54 26.82
N VAL A 250 17.52 -22.85 26.82
CA VAL A 250 17.43 -23.72 25.63
C VAL A 250 16.06 -23.65 24.94
N LEU A 251 14.97 -23.42 25.68
CA LEU A 251 13.63 -23.35 25.12
C LEU A 251 13.46 -22.10 24.26
N THR A 252 13.77 -20.92 24.82
CA THR A 252 13.68 -19.65 24.10
C THR A 252 14.77 -19.55 23.04
N PHE A 253 15.99 -19.99 23.36
CA PHE A 253 17.13 -19.94 22.45
C PHE A 253 16.88 -20.72 21.16
N ASN A 254 16.12 -21.82 21.25
CA ASN A 254 15.78 -22.61 20.08
C ASN A 254 14.85 -21.89 19.09
N ASN A 255 14.06 -20.93 19.57
CA ASN A 255 13.13 -20.15 18.75
C ASN A 255 13.86 -19.14 17.84
N PHE A 256 15.04 -18.64 18.23
CA PHE A 256 15.82 -17.76 17.35
C PHE A 256 16.12 -18.41 16.00
N SER A 257 16.12 -17.59 14.95
CA SER A 257 16.60 -17.98 13.63
C SER A 257 18.05 -18.44 13.68
N ALA A 258 18.45 -19.28 12.71
CA ALA A 258 19.80 -19.82 12.64
C ALA A 258 20.91 -18.73 12.64
N PRO A 259 20.77 -17.58 11.92
CA PRO A 259 21.76 -16.51 11.98
C PRO A 259 21.94 -15.91 13.37
N MET A 260 20.85 -15.58 14.06
CA MET A 260 20.90 -14.98 15.40
C MET A 260 21.47 -15.96 16.42
N LYS A 261 21.00 -17.21 16.39
CA LYS A 261 21.49 -18.30 17.24
C LYS A 261 23.00 -18.49 17.10
N LYS A 262 23.49 -18.57 15.86
CA LYS A 262 24.92 -18.70 15.58
C LYS A 262 25.73 -17.52 16.14
N ARG A 263 25.23 -16.28 15.97
CA ARG A 263 25.91 -15.07 16.46
C ARG A 263 26.01 -15.05 17.99
N LEU A 264 24.91 -15.36 18.68
CA LEU A 264 24.86 -15.39 20.14
C LEU A 264 25.71 -16.52 20.70
N GLN A 265 25.62 -17.72 20.12
CA GLN A 265 26.44 -18.88 20.52
C GLN A 265 27.93 -18.59 20.36
N GLN A 266 28.33 -18.03 19.22
CA GLN A 266 29.73 -17.68 18.97
C GLN A 266 30.25 -16.67 20.01
N ALA A 267 29.48 -15.61 20.30
CA ALA A 267 29.88 -14.62 21.30
C ALA A 267 29.96 -15.21 22.72
N TYR A 268 29.13 -16.20 23.03
CA TYR A 268 29.15 -16.92 24.31
C TYR A 268 30.39 -17.82 24.43
N GLU A 269 30.74 -18.55 23.38
CA GLU A 269 31.94 -19.41 23.32
C GLU A 269 33.24 -18.59 23.32
N ASP A 270 33.30 -17.50 22.55
CA ASP A 270 34.48 -16.66 22.42
C ASP A 270 34.77 -15.85 23.71
N GLN A 271 33.79 -15.71 24.60
CA GLN A 271 33.84 -14.94 25.86
C GLN A 271 34.45 -13.53 25.71
N SER A 272 34.30 -12.91 24.55
CA SER A 272 34.94 -11.63 24.23
C SER A 272 33.99 -10.66 23.53
N GLY A 273 34.17 -9.37 23.82
CA GLY A 273 33.35 -8.29 23.26
C GLY A 273 31.94 -8.21 23.86
N TYR A 274 31.05 -7.55 23.11
CA TYR A 274 29.61 -7.45 23.40
C TYR A 274 28.84 -7.94 22.16
N VAL A 275 27.66 -8.51 22.40
CA VAL A 275 26.72 -8.91 21.35
C VAL A 275 25.34 -8.33 21.66
N VAL A 276 24.51 -8.19 20.64
CA VAL A 276 23.10 -7.81 20.79
C VAL A 276 22.21 -8.95 20.34
N SER A 277 21.01 -9.01 20.91
CA SER A 277 19.95 -9.93 20.51
C SER A 277 18.77 -9.14 19.99
N SER A 278 18.10 -9.63 18.94
CA SER A 278 16.83 -9.07 18.45
C SER A 278 15.78 -8.95 19.57
N ALA A 279 15.69 -9.97 20.42
CA ALA A 279 14.77 -10.04 21.55
C ALA A 279 15.08 -9.11 22.74
N HIS A 280 16.22 -8.42 22.75
CA HIS A 280 16.69 -7.66 23.91
C HIS A 280 16.94 -6.17 23.58
N PRO A 281 15.88 -5.38 23.32
CA PRO A 281 15.99 -3.92 23.25
C PRO A 281 16.56 -3.34 24.55
N ARG A 282 17.20 -2.17 24.44
CA ARG A 282 17.73 -1.42 25.58
C ARG A 282 16.64 -1.19 26.63
N LEU A 283 16.98 -1.39 27.89
CA LEU A 283 16.08 -1.08 29.00
C LEU A 283 16.09 0.44 29.28
N ILE A 284 14.89 1.02 29.35
CA ILE A 284 14.63 2.40 29.78
C ILE A 284 13.67 2.30 30.96
N ASP A 285 14.12 2.74 32.14
CA ASP A 285 13.39 2.62 33.41
C ASP A 285 12.89 1.19 33.68
N GLY A 286 13.76 0.20 33.40
CA GLY A 286 13.49 -1.22 33.61
C GLY A 286 12.57 -1.89 32.57
N LYS A 287 12.16 -1.17 31.51
CA LYS A 287 11.31 -1.72 30.44
C LYS A 287 12.05 -1.72 29.11
N PRO A 288 11.88 -2.75 28.26
CA PRO A 288 12.42 -2.74 26.90
C PRO A 288 11.95 -1.52 26.12
N SER A 289 12.90 -0.85 25.46
CA SER A 289 12.61 0.26 24.56
C SER A 289 11.66 -0.17 23.45
N LYS A 290 10.65 0.66 23.16
CA LYS A 290 9.74 0.49 22.01
C LYS A 290 10.32 1.06 20.70
N ASN A 291 11.62 1.38 20.68
CA ASN A 291 12.30 1.94 19.52
C ASN A 291 13.68 1.29 19.29
N PRO A 292 13.78 -0.05 19.21
CA PRO A 292 15.00 -0.71 18.75
C PRO A 292 15.29 -0.31 17.30
N ARG A 293 16.56 -0.13 16.93
CA ARG A 293 16.91 0.34 15.57
C ARG A 293 18.14 -0.34 15.01
N TYR A 294 18.14 -0.57 13.71
CA TYR A 294 19.33 -1.00 12.96
C TYR A 294 19.35 -0.38 11.56
N LEU A 295 20.54 -0.27 10.96
CA LEU A 295 20.67 0.11 9.55
C LEU A 295 20.67 -1.13 8.66
N GLN A 296 19.54 -1.39 8.02
CA GLN A 296 19.40 -2.46 7.04
C GLN A 296 20.08 -2.05 5.73
N ASP A 297 21.00 -2.86 5.21
CA ASP A 297 21.45 -2.71 3.83
C ASP A 297 20.28 -2.94 2.88
N ARG A 298 20.13 -2.07 1.89
CA ARG A 298 19.08 -2.18 0.87
C ARG A 298 19.07 -3.56 0.20
N GLN A 299 17.89 -4.19 0.16
CA GLN A 299 17.77 -5.59 -0.26
C GLN A 299 18.20 -5.81 -1.72
N ASP A 300 18.02 -4.80 -2.57
CA ASP A 300 18.48 -4.80 -3.97
C ASP A 300 19.99 -4.97 -4.11
N LEU A 301 20.76 -4.59 -3.09
CA LEU A 301 22.22 -4.71 -3.06
C LEU A 301 22.67 -6.05 -2.47
N THR A 302 21.92 -6.56 -1.49
CA THR A 302 22.29 -7.80 -0.78
C THR A 302 21.80 -9.06 -1.48
N ASP A 303 20.69 -8.99 -2.22
CA ASP A 303 20.13 -10.09 -3.02
C ASP A 303 19.83 -9.60 -4.47
N PRO A 304 20.88 -9.36 -5.27
CA PRO A 304 20.72 -8.78 -6.61
C PRO A 304 20.06 -9.73 -7.61
N ILE A 305 19.97 -11.04 -7.30
CA ILE A 305 19.40 -12.03 -8.20
C ILE A 305 17.90 -11.76 -8.42
N ARG A 306 17.16 -11.43 -7.35
CA ARG A 306 15.73 -11.10 -7.45
C ARG A 306 15.50 -9.92 -8.37
N ASN A 307 16.29 -8.86 -8.20
CA ASN A 307 16.25 -7.68 -9.07
C ASN A 307 16.57 -8.01 -10.51
N TYR A 308 17.61 -8.80 -10.74
CA TYR A 308 17.99 -9.24 -12.07
C TYR A 308 16.85 -10.02 -12.75
N ILE A 309 16.19 -10.94 -12.04
CA ILE A 309 15.05 -11.70 -12.55
C ILE A 309 13.87 -10.76 -12.87
N ALA A 310 13.55 -9.83 -11.97
CA ALA A 310 12.48 -8.85 -12.17
C ALA A 310 12.74 -7.96 -13.40
N GLU A 311 13.98 -7.46 -13.54
CA GLU A 311 14.42 -6.67 -14.68
C GLU A 311 14.33 -7.47 -15.98
N MET A 312 14.87 -8.69 -16.02
CA MET A 312 14.83 -9.53 -17.22
C MET A 312 13.39 -9.90 -17.59
N GLY A 313 12.55 -10.20 -16.61
CA GLY A 313 11.12 -10.44 -16.81
C GLY A 313 10.40 -9.24 -17.43
N ALA A 314 10.65 -8.03 -16.90
CA ALA A 314 10.10 -6.79 -17.43
C ALA A 314 10.61 -6.51 -18.85
N ARG A 315 11.91 -6.70 -19.13
CA ARG A 315 12.50 -6.55 -20.47
C ARG A 315 11.87 -7.50 -21.48
N PHE A 316 11.71 -8.78 -21.15
CA PHE A 316 11.06 -9.75 -22.02
C PHE A 316 9.60 -9.40 -22.29
N HIS A 317 8.86 -9.01 -21.25
CA HIS A 317 7.46 -8.58 -21.38
C HIS A 317 7.32 -7.36 -22.31
N ARG A 318 8.22 -6.37 -22.15
CA ARG A 318 8.23 -5.11 -22.91
C ARG A 318 8.98 -5.21 -24.24
N ARG A 319 9.61 -6.35 -24.53
CA ARG A 319 10.46 -6.59 -25.72
C ARG A 319 11.61 -5.58 -25.86
N LEU A 320 12.21 -5.18 -24.75
CA LEU A 320 13.33 -4.24 -24.72
C LEU A 320 14.65 -4.97 -25.00
N LYS A 321 15.58 -4.27 -25.67
CA LYS A 321 16.97 -4.75 -25.82
C LYS A 321 17.71 -4.65 -24.49
N LEU A 322 18.84 -5.35 -24.35
CA LEU A 322 19.67 -5.33 -23.13
C LEU A 322 20.33 -3.98 -22.87
N ASP A 323 20.75 -3.28 -23.93
CA ASP A 323 21.41 -1.97 -23.89
C ASP A 323 20.43 -0.80 -23.74
N GLN A 324 19.13 -1.07 -23.92
CA GLN A 324 18.09 -0.07 -23.80
C GLN A 324 17.78 0.24 -22.33
N PRO A 325 17.69 1.53 -21.93
CA PRO A 325 17.24 1.89 -20.59
C PRO A 325 15.83 1.37 -20.29
N MET A 326 15.58 1.03 -19.04
CA MET A 326 14.25 0.59 -18.57
C MET A 326 13.78 1.54 -17.46
N CYS A 327 12.57 2.07 -17.62
CA CYS A 327 11.94 2.96 -16.66
C CYS A 327 10.81 2.25 -15.91
N HIS A 328 10.69 2.52 -14.61
CA HIS A 328 9.62 2.02 -13.74
C HIS A 328 8.78 3.19 -13.24
N PRO A 329 7.84 3.71 -14.06
CA PRO A 329 6.90 4.70 -13.59
C PRO A 329 6.02 4.11 -12.49
N VAL A 330 5.58 4.96 -11.57
CA VAL A 330 4.57 4.60 -10.57
C VAL A 330 3.27 4.24 -11.30
N ASP A 331 2.69 3.08 -10.99
CA ASP A 331 1.44 2.63 -11.60
C ASP A 331 0.20 3.03 -10.79
N ALA A 332 0.32 3.02 -9.45
CA ALA A 332 -0.77 3.36 -8.54
C ALA A 332 -0.21 3.97 -7.25
N ILE A 333 -0.98 4.87 -6.63
CA ILE A 333 -0.67 5.41 -5.31
C ILE A 333 -1.74 4.94 -4.33
N LEU A 334 -1.29 4.26 -3.27
CA LEU A 334 -2.14 3.85 -2.16
C LEU A 334 -1.54 4.32 -0.86
N THR A 335 -2.22 5.24 -0.20
CA THR A 335 -1.80 5.73 1.10
C THR A 335 -2.27 4.80 2.21
N GLY A 336 -1.60 4.86 3.35
CA GLY A 336 -1.98 4.08 4.54
C GLY A 336 -2.53 5.02 5.60
N ARG A 337 -3.66 4.65 6.21
CA ARG A 337 -4.23 5.35 7.36
C ARG A 337 -4.09 4.51 8.61
N ARG A 338 -3.72 5.16 9.71
CA ARG A 338 -3.69 4.50 11.01
C ARG A 338 -4.94 4.87 11.79
N ASN A 339 -5.84 3.92 11.86
CA ASN A 339 -7.11 4.03 12.54
C ASN A 339 -7.00 3.53 13.99
N ASN A 340 -7.81 4.10 14.87
CA ASN A 340 -7.93 3.67 16.26
C ASN A 340 -9.39 3.66 16.71
N PRO A 341 -9.75 2.71 17.60
CA PRO A 341 -11.03 2.74 18.30
C PRO A 341 -11.01 3.86 19.35
N PRO A 342 -12.16 4.21 19.96
CA PRO A 342 -12.19 5.13 21.09
C PRO A 342 -11.43 4.54 22.29
N GLN A 343 -10.64 5.37 22.98
CA GLN A 343 -9.93 5.02 24.21
C GLN A 343 -9.98 6.20 25.20
N PRO A 344 -9.76 6.00 26.51
CA PRO A 344 -9.69 7.11 27.46
C PRO A 344 -8.68 8.18 27.01
N GLY A 345 -9.15 9.39 26.74
CA GLY A 345 -8.33 10.51 26.26
C GLY A 345 -8.00 10.49 24.76
N MET A 346 -8.54 9.55 23.98
CA MET A 346 -8.32 9.43 22.54
C MET A 346 -9.65 9.20 21.81
N ARG A 347 -10.06 10.17 20.99
CA ARG A 347 -11.24 10.08 20.14
C ARG A 347 -11.05 9.06 19.00
N PRO A 348 -12.14 8.43 18.53
CA PRO A 348 -12.08 7.46 17.44
C PRO A 348 -11.62 8.09 16.13
N LEU A 349 -10.96 7.28 15.30
CA LEU A 349 -10.64 7.58 13.90
C LEU A 349 -10.90 6.39 12.97
N ALA A 350 -11.43 5.28 13.48
CA ALA A 350 -11.67 4.05 12.73
C ALA A 350 -12.97 4.07 11.91
N VAL A 351 -13.21 5.14 11.15
CA VAL A 351 -14.40 5.32 10.29
C VAL A 351 -14.20 4.82 8.86
N TYR A 352 -12.97 4.45 8.50
CA TYR A 352 -12.65 3.92 7.19
C TYR A 352 -12.85 2.40 7.14
N ASN A 353 -13.37 1.91 6.03
CA ASN A 353 -13.36 0.50 5.68
C ASN A 353 -11.95 0.06 5.19
N PRO A 354 -11.72 -1.18 4.73
CA PRO A 354 -10.39 -1.63 4.29
C PRO A 354 -9.72 -0.75 3.24
N ILE A 355 -10.47 -0.25 2.25
CA ILE A 355 -9.98 0.51 1.10
C ILE A 355 -10.98 1.61 0.75
N HIS A 356 -10.52 2.86 0.83
CA HIS A 356 -11.26 4.01 0.33
C HIS A 356 -10.62 4.58 -0.94
N TYR A 357 -11.45 5.24 -1.75
CA TYR A 357 -11.04 6.10 -2.84
C TYR A 357 -11.56 7.51 -2.56
N GLN A 358 -10.68 8.51 -2.62
CA GLN A 358 -11.07 9.90 -2.49
C GLN A 358 -10.71 10.64 -3.78
N GLU A 359 -11.65 11.45 -4.26
CA GLU A 359 -11.34 12.44 -5.27
C GLU A 359 -10.35 13.47 -4.70
N LEU A 360 -9.69 14.22 -5.59
CA LEU A 360 -8.58 15.08 -5.18
C LEU A 360 -8.92 16.10 -4.08
N PRO A 361 -10.11 16.75 -4.03
CA PRO A 361 -10.43 17.65 -2.93
C PRO A 361 -10.38 16.95 -1.56
N GLU A 362 -11.11 15.86 -1.39
CA GLU A 362 -11.14 15.08 -0.14
C GLU A 362 -9.79 14.48 0.20
N LEU A 363 -9.07 13.95 -0.81
CA LEU A 363 -7.72 13.42 -0.63
C LEU A 363 -6.77 14.50 -0.11
N PHE A 364 -6.87 15.72 -0.62
CA PHE A 364 -6.03 16.82 -0.17
C PHE A 364 -6.43 17.38 1.21
N MET A 365 -7.70 17.30 1.61
CA MET A 365 -8.05 17.56 3.02
C MET A 365 -7.30 16.60 3.95
N ASP A 366 -7.19 15.33 3.55
CA ASP A 366 -6.44 14.32 4.28
C ASP A 366 -4.93 14.55 4.24
N PHE A 367 -4.35 14.93 3.09
CA PHE A 367 -2.92 15.21 2.97
C PHE A 367 -2.46 16.47 3.69
N ILE A 368 -3.28 17.52 3.71
CA ILE A 368 -3.01 18.74 4.48
C ILE A 368 -2.89 18.41 5.97
N CYS A 369 -3.74 17.51 6.47
CA CYS A 369 -3.84 17.26 7.91
C CYS A 369 -2.99 16.08 8.38
N SER A 370 -2.86 15.02 7.59
CA SER A 370 -2.17 13.77 7.95
C SER A 370 -2.49 13.31 9.38
N LEU A 371 -3.76 13.02 9.63
CA LEU A 371 -4.29 12.76 10.97
C LEU A 371 -3.81 11.43 11.55
N THR A 372 -3.61 11.42 12.87
CA THR A 372 -3.19 10.24 13.64
C THR A 372 -3.85 10.21 15.01
N GLY A 373 -4.17 9.01 15.49
CA GLY A 373 -4.68 8.83 16.86
C GLY A 373 -3.59 8.92 17.93
N LYS A 374 -2.30 8.85 17.57
CA LYS A 374 -1.20 9.03 18.55
C LYS A 374 -0.99 10.53 18.80
N SER A 375 -0.78 10.90 20.07
CA SER A 375 -0.53 12.29 20.49
C SER A 375 -1.68 13.26 20.16
N PRO A 376 -2.87 13.07 20.77
CA PRO A 376 -4.02 13.93 20.53
C PRO A 376 -3.68 15.40 20.85
N SER A 377 -4.21 16.32 20.05
CA SER A 377 -4.16 17.75 20.34
C SER A 377 -5.12 18.09 21.48
N THR A 378 -5.02 19.31 22.04
CA THR A 378 -5.98 19.78 23.06
C THR A 378 -7.42 19.82 22.55
N THR A 379 -7.63 19.77 21.22
CA THR A 379 -8.93 19.94 20.56
C THR A 379 -9.36 18.75 19.69
N GLY A 380 -8.60 17.65 19.61
CA GLY A 380 -8.99 16.49 18.79
C GLY A 380 -7.83 15.56 18.41
N ALA A 381 -7.89 14.97 17.22
CA ALA A 381 -6.82 14.14 16.66
C ALA A 381 -5.46 14.86 16.61
N GLY A 382 -4.38 14.07 16.61
CA GLY A 382 -3.04 14.57 16.31
C GLY A 382 -2.85 14.76 14.79
N SER A 383 -1.96 15.66 14.39
CA SER A 383 -1.57 15.89 13.00
C SER A 383 -0.06 15.72 12.85
N GLU A 384 0.36 14.99 11.81
CA GLU A 384 1.78 14.87 11.43
C GLU A 384 2.23 16.02 10.48
N GLY A 385 1.35 17.01 10.25
CA GLY A 385 1.53 18.08 9.29
C GLY A 385 1.34 17.62 7.84
N ALA A 386 1.38 18.57 6.89
CA ALA A 386 1.15 18.28 5.48
C ALA A 386 2.04 17.13 4.97
N LEU A 387 1.44 16.14 4.32
CA LEU A 387 2.10 14.98 3.73
C LEU A 387 2.97 14.17 4.72
N THR A 388 2.66 14.20 6.03
CA THR A 388 3.48 13.64 7.12
C THR A 388 4.87 14.27 7.28
N LYS A 389 5.08 15.46 6.68
CA LYS A 389 6.39 16.14 6.62
C LYS A 389 6.54 17.29 7.61
N GLY A 390 5.61 17.48 8.54
CA GLY A 390 5.67 18.57 9.54
C GLY A 390 7.05 18.68 10.24
N PRO A 391 7.61 17.57 10.77
CA PRO A 391 8.92 17.58 11.42
C PRO A 391 10.13 17.72 10.47
N PHE A 392 9.91 17.62 9.16
CA PHE A 392 10.98 17.47 8.15
C PHE A 392 10.95 18.58 7.08
N ASN A 393 10.05 19.55 7.20
CA ASN A 393 9.91 20.65 6.27
C ASN A 393 10.29 21.97 6.96
N ALA A 394 11.43 22.54 6.56
CA ALA A 394 11.90 23.83 7.05
C ALA A 394 11.29 25.03 6.30
N LEU A 395 10.39 24.78 5.33
CA LEU A 395 9.69 25.78 4.52
C LEU A 395 8.19 25.76 4.82
N ARG A 396 7.47 26.74 4.28
CA ARG A 396 6.00 26.74 4.31
C ARG A 396 5.45 25.48 3.61
N PRO A 397 4.50 24.74 4.22
CA PRO A 397 4.01 23.48 3.65
C PRO A 397 3.27 23.62 2.31
N THR A 398 2.78 24.81 1.99
CA THR A 398 2.04 25.12 0.76
C THR A 398 2.82 24.76 -0.51
N ILE A 399 4.15 24.92 -0.51
CA ILE A 399 5.00 24.55 -1.65
C ILE A 399 4.85 23.06 -1.99
N ASP A 400 4.93 22.22 -0.95
CA ASP A 400 4.83 20.77 -1.09
C ASP A 400 3.41 20.35 -1.48
N LEU A 401 2.38 21.01 -0.94
CA LEU A 401 0.99 20.79 -1.30
C LEU A 401 0.70 21.19 -2.76
N ASN A 402 1.21 22.34 -3.21
CA ASN A 402 1.09 22.79 -4.59
C ASN A 402 1.75 21.78 -5.56
N ASN A 403 2.98 21.35 -5.24
CA ASN A 403 3.71 20.36 -6.02
C ASN A 403 2.99 19.01 -6.06
N ALA A 404 2.49 18.54 -4.92
CA ALA A 404 1.73 17.31 -4.83
C ALA A 404 0.46 17.40 -5.66
N LEU A 405 -0.32 18.48 -5.56
CA LEU A 405 -1.57 18.60 -6.32
C LEU A 405 -1.32 18.59 -7.82
N VAL A 406 -0.35 19.38 -8.28
CA VAL A 406 0.06 19.38 -9.70
C VAL A 406 0.50 17.98 -10.14
N SER A 407 1.23 17.25 -9.29
CA SER A 407 1.60 15.86 -9.57
C SER A 407 0.37 14.98 -9.81
N TYR A 408 -0.60 14.97 -8.88
CA TYR A 408 -1.79 14.13 -9.00
C TYR A 408 -2.63 14.46 -10.23
N ILE A 409 -2.83 15.76 -10.50
CA ILE A 409 -3.61 16.21 -11.67
C ILE A 409 -2.92 15.81 -12.98
N LEU A 410 -1.61 16.03 -13.10
CA LEU A 410 -0.87 15.74 -14.34
C LEU A 410 -0.77 14.24 -14.61
N THR A 411 -0.61 13.42 -13.58
CA THR A 411 -0.48 11.97 -13.72
C THR A 411 -1.81 11.24 -13.79
N GLY A 412 -2.91 11.86 -13.33
CA GLY A 412 -4.22 11.21 -13.25
C GLY A 412 -4.25 10.04 -12.27
N TYR A 413 -3.38 10.04 -11.25
CA TYR A 413 -3.38 8.95 -10.26
C TYR A 413 -4.59 9.05 -9.33
N ALA A 414 -5.25 7.92 -9.13
CA ALA A 414 -6.34 7.78 -8.17
C ALA A 414 -5.86 7.87 -6.72
N GLY A 415 -6.64 8.56 -5.88
CA GLY A 415 -6.39 8.74 -4.45
C GLY A 415 -6.91 7.58 -3.60
N TYR A 416 -6.29 6.41 -3.67
CA TYR A 416 -6.67 5.29 -2.80
C TYR A 416 -6.00 5.38 -1.42
N SER A 417 -6.71 4.92 -0.39
CA SER A 417 -6.19 4.75 0.96
C SER A 417 -6.57 3.39 1.55
N SER A 418 -5.73 2.86 2.42
CA SER A 418 -5.90 1.55 3.07
C SER A 418 -5.86 1.68 4.58
N SER A 419 -6.70 0.89 5.25
CA SER A 419 -6.81 0.92 6.72
C SER A 419 -5.75 0.05 7.40
N ALA A 420 -5.14 0.58 8.45
CA ALA A 420 -4.26 -0.12 9.38
C ALA A 420 -4.67 0.16 10.83
N GLY A 421 -4.35 -0.75 11.73
CA GLY A 421 -4.76 -0.69 13.13
C GLY A 421 -6.15 -1.29 13.32
N HIS A 422 -7.19 -0.55 12.98
CA HIS A 422 -8.60 -0.97 13.16
C HIS A 422 -9.49 -0.61 11.95
N VAL A 423 -10.61 -1.33 11.80
CA VAL A 423 -11.72 -1.00 10.92
C VAL A 423 -13.00 -1.00 11.76
N GLY A 424 -13.56 0.18 12.03
CA GLY A 424 -14.55 0.33 13.11
C GLY A 424 -13.93 0.17 14.51
N PRO A 425 -14.73 0.32 15.57
CA PRO A 425 -14.27 0.17 16.95
C PRO A 425 -13.85 -1.26 17.32
N ASP A 426 -14.44 -2.28 16.71
CA ASP A 426 -14.36 -3.65 17.22
C ASP A 426 -13.40 -4.55 16.44
N VAL A 427 -13.08 -4.20 15.19
CA VAL A 427 -12.23 -5.05 14.34
C VAL A 427 -10.80 -4.54 14.30
N ARG A 428 -9.94 -5.15 15.11
CA ARG A 428 -8.49 -4.98 15.02
C ARG A 428 -7.94 -5.72 13.79
N VAL A 429 -7.12 -5.02 13.00
CA VAL A 429 -6.50 -5.55 11.77
C VAL A 429 -4.98 -5.39 11.71
N ASP A 430 -4.38 -4.63 12.64
CA ASP A 430 -2.95 -4.31 12.66
C ASP A 430 -2.42 -3.90 11.27
N HIS A 431 -1.58 -4.72 10.64
CA HIS A 431 -1.08 -4.50 9.28
C HIS A 431 -1.55 -5.54 8.26
N ASP A 432 -2.51 -6.39 8.61
CA ASP A 432 -2.96 -7.49 7.75
C ASP A 432 -3.54 -6.97 6.42
N ILE A 433 -4.31 -5.87 6.47
CA ILE A 433 -4.80 -5.20 5.26
C ILE A 433 -3.66 -4.53 4.50
N SER A 434 -2.71 -3.90 5.19
CA SER A 434 -1.56 -3.23 4.56
C SER A 434 -0.72 -4.20 3.72
N LEU A 435 -0.45 -5.40 4.24
CA LEU A 435 0.29 -6.45 3.54
C LEU A 435 -0.49 -7.02 2.34
N LEU A 436 -1.83 -7.00 2.41
CA LEU A 436 -2.71 -7.50 1.36
C LEU A 436 -2.81 -6.55 0.16
N ILE A 437 -2.58 -5.24 0.33
CA ILE A 437 -2.74 -4.24 -0.74
C ILE A 437 -1.93 -4.57 -2.01
N PRO A 438 -0.61 -4.84 -1.96
CA PRO A 438 0.15 -5.22 -3.15
C PRO A 438 -0.39 -6.49 -3.81
N GLU A 439 -0.89 -7.45 -3.02
CA GLU A 439 -1.44 -8.70 -3.55
C GLU A 439 -2.74 -8.49 -4.32
N ILE A 440 -3.58 -7.56 -3.86
CA ILE A 440 -4.80 -7.17 -4.58
C ILE A 440 -4.41 -6.42 -5.85
N TRP A 441 -3.65 -5.31 -5.72
CA TRP A 441 -3.40 -4.40 -6.83
C TRP A 441 -2.62 -5.07 -7.96
N SER A 442 -1.59 -5.88 -7.66
CA SER A 442 -0.78 -6.57 -8.69
C SER A 442 -1.61 -7.51 -9.57
N ARG A 443 -2.78 -7.97 -9.09
CA ARG A 443 -3.70 -8.89 -9.79
C ARG A 443 -4.86 -8.18 -10.49
N LEU A 444 -4.94 -6.86 -10.45
CA LEU A 444 -5.88 -6.05 -11.22
C LEU A 444 -5.18 -5.50 -12.48
N SER A 445 -5.89 -5.46 -13.60
CA SER A 445 -5.42 -4.70 -14.77
C SER A 445 -5.56 -3.19 -14.54
N ASP A 446 -4.89 -2.37 -15.34
CA ASP A 446 -4.97 -0.91 -15.26
C ASP A 446 -6.42 -0.41 -15.36
N VAL A 447 -7.21 -0.99 -16.26
CA VAL A 447 -8.65 -0.69 -16.41
C VAL A 447 -9.44 -1.08 -15.17
N GLN A 448 -9.13 -2.22 -14.54
CA GLN A 448 -9.80 -2.66 -13.31
C GLN A 448 -9.45 -1.80 -12.09
N ARG A 449 -8.34 -1.05 -12.15
CA ARG A 449 -7.90 -0.13 -11.10
C ARG A 449 -8.47 1.28 -11.24
N SER A 450 -9.14 1.61 -12.36
CA SER A 450 -9.74 2.92 -12.58
C SER A 450 -10.92 3.14 -11.62
N PRO A 451 -10.97 4.27 -10.90
CA PRO A 451 -12.11 4.60 -10.04
C PRO A 451 -13.43 4.66 -10.81
N GLU A 452 -13.44 5.22 -12.02
CA GLU A 452 -14.62 5.33 -12.87
C GLU A 452 -15.18 3.94 -13.19
N VAL A 453 -14.31 3.01 -13.60
CA VAL A 453 -14.69 1.62 -13.86
C VAL A 453 -15.16 0.93 -12.59
N MET A 454 -14.52 1.18 -11.44
CA MET A 454 -14.97 0.61 -10.17
C MET A 454 -16.34 1.14 -9.75
N ILE A 455 -16.62 2.43 -9.92
CA ILE A 455 -17.91 3.06 -9.60
C ILE A 455 -19.00 2.51 -10.53
N ASP A 456 -18.76 2.50 -11.85
CA ASP A 456 -19.71 2.00 -12.85
C ASP A 456 -20.09 0.52 -12.60
N ASN A 457 -19.13 -0.27 -12.11
CA ASN A 457 -19.35 -1.67 -11.78
C ASN A 457 -19.84 -1.88 -10.33
N GLY A 458 -20.14 -0.83 -9.56
CA GLY A 458 -20.60 -0.92 -8.17
C GLY A 458 -19.59 -1.55 -7.22
N HIS A 459 -18.30 -1.50 -7.55
CA HIS A 459 -17.19 -1.92 -6.69
C HIS A 459 -16.82 -0.84 -5.66
N LEU A 460 -17.16 0.42 -5.95
CA LEU A 460 -17.06 1.54 -5.04
C LEU A 460 -18.44 2.14 -4.79
N GLU A 461 -18.75 2.47 -3.54
CA GLU A 461 -19.94 3.23 -3.14
C GLU A 461 -19.54 4.56 -2.52
N GLN A 462 -20.27 5.62 -2.84
CA GLN A 462 -20.04 6.96 -2.30
C GLN A 462 -20.58 7.05 -0.87
N LEU A 463 -19.86 7.71 0.03
CA LEU A 463 -20.42 8.15 1.30
C LEU A 463 -21.05 9.53 1.12
N GLU A 464 -22.25 9.71 1.67
CA GLU A 464 -23.01 10.96 1.59
C GLU A 464 -23.16 11.59 2.97
N ASP A 465 -23.24 12.91 3.01
CA ASP A 465 -23.59 13.62 4.23
C ASP A 465 -25.01 13.22 4.67
N PHE A 466 -25.24 13.05 5.98
CA PHE A 466 -26.55 12.67 6.51
C PHE A 466 -26.89 13.47 7.76
N GLU A 467 -28.19 13.58 8.06
CA GLU A 467 -28.68 14.22 9.27
C GLU A 467 -28.78 13.20 10.40
N HIS A 468 -28.27 13.55 11.58
CA HIS A 468 -28.42 12.79 12.82
C HIS A 468 -28.69 13.77 13.95
N GLU A 469 -29.78 13.59 14.71
CA GLU A 469 -30.15 14.49 15.82
C GLU A 469 -30.16 16.00 15.48
N GLY A 470 -30.59 16.36 14.27
CA GLY A 470 -30.69 17.76 13.81
C GLY A 470 -29.37 18.41 13.42
N ARG A 471 -28.27 17.64 13.33
CA ARG A 471 -26.96 18.08 12.82
C ARG A 471 -26.57 17.30 11.57
N ILE A 472 -25.91 17.96 10.64
CA ILE A 472 -25.36 17.33 9.43
C ILE A 472 -24.00 16.72 9.77
N VAL A 473 -23.85 15.43 9.52
CA VAL A 473 -22.60 14.68 9.60
C VAL A 473 -21.94 14.69 8.23
N LEU A 474 -20.71 15.20 8.13
CA LEU A 474 -20.00 15.41 6.85
C LEU A 474 -19.28 14.15 6.36
N ALA A 475 -19.99 13.03 6.27
CA ALA A 475 -19.42 11.74 5.88
C ALA A 475 -18.89 11.72 4.42
N SER A 476 -19.35 12.63 3.56
CA SER A 476 -18.85 12.73 2.18
C SER A 476 -17.36 13.05 2.07
N ARG A 477 -16.74 13.58 3.14
CA ARG A 477 -15.28 13.79 3.19
C ARG A 477 -14.47 12.49 3.12
N LEU A 478 -15.10 11.34 3.42
CA LEU A 478 -14.48 10.02 3.33
C LEU A 478 -14.44 9.47 1.89
N GLY A 479 -15.06 10.17 0.93
CA GLY A 479 -15.10 9.81 -0.47
C GLY A 479 -15.94 8.55 -0.74
N TYR A 480 -15.31 7.56 -1.36
CA TYR A 480 -15.88 6.28 -1.72
C TYR A 480 -15.19 5.16 -0.95
N ARG A 481 -15.87 4.02 -0.83
CA ARG A 481 -15.32 2.83 -0.18
C ARG A 481 -15.61 1.57 -0.97
N ILE A 482 -14.77 0.53 -0.83
CA ILE A 482 -15.02 -0.73 -1.51
C ILE A 482 -16.30 -1.41 -1.02
N THR A 483 -16.99 -2.09 -1.94
CA THR A 483 -18.26 -2.78 -1.65
C THR A 483 -18.07 -4.29 -1.54
N ASP A 484 -19.17 -4.96 -1.19
CA ASP A 484 -19.27 -6.41 -1.21
C ASP A 484 -19.02 -6.99 -2.64
N ARG A 485 -19.35 -6.23 -3.69
CA ARG A 485 -19.12 -6.61 -5.09
C ARG A 485 -17.63 -6.54 -5.48
N PHE A 486 -16.87 -5.60 -4.90
CA PHE A 486 -15.41 -5.59 -5.02
C PHE A 486 -14.81 -6.88 -4.44
N VAL A 487 -15.27 -7.26 -3.24
CA VAL A 487 -14.83 -8.49 -2.57
C VAL A 487 -15.12 -9.72 -3.41
N HIS A 488 -16.35 -9.85 -3.92
CA HIS A 488 -16.74 -10.95 -4.82
C HIS A 488 -15.86 -11.02 -6.09
N SER A 489 -15.61 -9.87 -6.70
CA SER A 489 -14.93 -9.78 -8.01
C SER A 489 -13.43 -10.04 -7.93
N PHE A 490 -12.79 -9.61 -6.84
CA PHE A 490 -11.32 -9.51 -6.79
C PHE A 490 -10.68 -10.32 -5.66
N LEU A 491 -11.29 -10.43 -4.48
CA LEU A 491 -10.66 -11.15 -3.36
C LEU A 491 -10.66 -12.67 -3.57
N GLY A 492 -11.57 -13.21 -4.40
CA GLY A 492 -11.51 -14.59 -4.88
C GLY A 492 -10.27 -14.91 -5.73
N LYS A 493 -9.43 -13.91 -6.06
CA LYS A 493 -8.11 -14.14 -6.66
C LYS A 493 -7.06 -14.57 -5.62
N ILE A 494 -7.33 -14.39 -4.32
CA ILE A 494 -6.41 -14.65 -3.21
C ILE A 494 -7.00 -15.69 -2.25
N PHE A 495 -8.24 -15.51 -1.82
CA PHE A 495 -8.90 -16.33 -0.81
C PHE A 495 -9.90 -17.32 -1.42
N ASP A 496 -10.10 -18.44 -0.73
CA ASP A 496 -11.13 -19.43 -1.06
C ASP A 496 -12.54 -18.93 -0.66
N ASN A 497 -12.66 -18.25 0.48
CA ASN A 497 -13.91 -17.66 0.96
C ASN A 497 -13.74 -16.14 1.19
N PRO A 498 -13.78 -15.33 0.11
CA PRO A 498 -13.46 -13.90 0.21
C PRO A 498 -14.49 -13.09 1.03
N LYS A 499 -15.77 -13.50 1.08
CA LYS A 499 -16.82 -12.81 1.86
C LYS A 499 -16.64 -12.97 3.37
N ALA A 500 -16.04 -14.07 3.82
CA ALA A 500 -15.74 -14.27 5.23
C ALA A 500 -14.55 -13.40 5.71
N VAL A 501 -13.67 -12.99 4.79
CA VAL A 501 -12.51 -12.14 5.09
C VAL A 501 -12.96 -10.73 5.47
N PHE A 502 -13.72 -10.08 4.58
CA PHE A 502 -14.33 -8.77 4.81
C PHE A 502 -15.84 -8.92 4.96
N THR A 503 -16.28 -9.03 6.21
CA THR A 503 -17.69 -9.11 6.59
C THR A 503 -18.41 -7.77 6.35
N GLU A 504 -19.74 -7.77 6.43
CA GLU A 504 -20.52 -6.53 6.34
C GLU A 504 -20.07 -5.50 7.36
N ALA A 505 -19.84 -5.88 8.62
CA ALA A 505 -19.35 -4.98 9.66
C ALA A 505 -17.98 -4.35 9.33
N ILE A 506 -17.13 -5.04 8.57
CA ILE A 506 -15.83 -4.50 8.11
C ILE A 506 -16.02 -3.55 6.92
N LEU A 507 -16.90 -3.89 5.98
CA LEU A 507 -17.18 -3.05 4.80
C LEU A 507 -17.98 -1.79 5.18
N LYS A 508 -18.81 -1.89 6.22
CA LYS A 508 -19.70 -0.87 6.76
C LYS A 508 -19.44 -0.65 8.26
N PRO A 509 -18.32 0.00 8.63
CA PRO A 509 -17.93 0.17 10.03
C PRO A 509 -18.97 0.92 10.89
N GLU A 510 -19.85 1.71 10.29
CA GLU A 510 -20.99 2.34 10.97
C GLU A 510 -21.94 1.34 11.65
N THR A 511 -22.00 0.09 11.16
CA THR A 511 -22.84 -0.97 11.74
C THR A 511 -22.29 -1.51 13.07
N GLN A 512 -21.02 -1.26 13.38
CA GLN A 512 -20.40 -1.59 14.68
C GLN A 512 -20.80 -0.59 15.77
N GLY A 513 -21.23 0.63 15.39
CA GLY A 513 -21.67 1.65 16.33
C GLY A 513 -21.78 3.02 15.68
N ILE A 514 -22.99 3.45 15.36
CA ILE A 514 -23.25 4.70 14.63
C ILE A 514 -22.74 5.94 15.38
N GLU A 515 -22.89 6.00 16.70
CA GLU A 515 -22.39 7.14 17.50
C GLU A 515 -20.86 7.27 17.46
N VAL A 516 -20.15 6.14 17.51
CA VAL A 516 -18.68 6.12 17.42
C VAL A 516 -18.22 6.50 16.01
N PHE A 517 -18.97 6.07 14.98
CA PHE A 517 -18.71 6.43 13.60
C PHE A 517 -18.88 7.94 13.37
N ILE A 518 -19.97 8.51 13.90
CA ILE A 518 -20.22 9.96 13.81
C ILE A 518 -19.14 10.75 14.56
N ASP A 519 -18.81 10.38 15.80
CA ASP A 519 -17.75 11.06 16.58
C ASP A 519 -16.40 11.01 15.85
N GLY A 520 -16.10 9.91 15.15
CA GLY A 520 -14.90 9.80 14.34
C GLY A 520 -14.88 10.73 13.13
N ILE A 521 -16.01 10.93 12.46
CA ILE A 521 -16.14 11.91 11.37
C ILE A 521 -16.00 13.34 11.91
N ASP A 522 -16.67 13.66 13.01
CA ASP A 522 -16.58 14.97 13.64
C ASP A 522 -15.14 15.29 14.05
N ASN A 523 -14.43 14.31 14.62
CA ASN A 523 -13.02 14.43 14.97
C ASN A 523 -12.14 14.74 13.76
N ILE A 524 -12.40 14.12 12.59
CA ILE A 524 -11.71 14.44 11.33
C ILE A 524 -12.03 15.87 10.89
N VAL A 525 -13.30 16.27 10.88
CA VAL A 525 -13.76 17.59 10.42
C VAL A 525 -13.20 18.71 11.30
N GLU A 526 -13.23 18.53 12.62
CA GLU A 526 -12.67 19.48 13.59
C GLU A 526 -11.16 19.62 13.44
N ALA A 527 -10.44 18.50 13.29
CA ALA A 527 -9.00 18.54 13.05
C ALA A 527 -8.66 19.22 11.72
N GLN A 528 -9.43 18.96 10.66
CA GLN A 528 -9.29 19.62 9.37
C GLN A 528 -9.52 21.14 9.47
N ARG A 529 -10.54 21.58 10.22
CA ARG A 529 -10.77 23.01 10.49
C ARG A 529 -9.58 23.63 11.21
N ASN A 530 -9.11 23.00 12.29
CA ASN A 530 -8.02 23.52 13.12
C ASN A 530 -6.71 23.63 12.35
N VAL A 531 -6.39 22.63 11.52
CA VAL A 531 -5.19 22.65 10.67
C VAL A 531 -5.33 23.71 9.58
N ALA A 532 -6.46 23.80 8.89
CA ALA A 532 -6.67 24.78 7.83
C ALA A 532 -6.60 26.22 8.35
N GLN A 533 -7.17 26.48 9.54
CA GLN A 533 -7.13 27.80 10.18
C GLN A 533 -5.69 28.31 10.38
N GLN A 534 -4.73 27.42 10.66
CA GLN A 534 -3.32 27.82 10.84
C GLN A 534 -2.72 28.43 9.57
N TYR A 535 -3.12 27.97 8.38
CA TYR A 535 -2.66 28.55 7.10
C TYR A 535 -3.22 29.96 6.86
N LEU A 536 -4.42 30.24 7.38
CA LEU A 536 -5.03 31.56 7.33
C LEU A 536 -4.33 32.49 8.33
N ASP A 537 -4.11 32.01 9.55
CA ASP A 537 -3.55 32.78 10.66
C ASP A 537 -2.09 33.19 10.40
N ASP A 538 -1.28 32.32 9.78
CA ASP A 538 0.14 32.58 9.49
C ASP A 538 0.38 33.24 8.11
N GLY A 539 -0.69 33.47 7.35
CA GLY A 539 -0.67 34.07 6.02
C GLY A 539 -0.08 33.18 4.92
N SER A 540 0.24 31.92 5.19
CA SER A 540 0.75 30.97 4.18
C SER A 540 -0.30 30.62 3.13
N ILE A 541 -1.59 30.87 3.39
CA ILE A 541 -2.68 30.76 2.42
C ILE A 541 -2.44 31.52 1.11
N GLU A 542 -1.66 32.62 1.14
CA GLU A 542 -1.34 33.40 -0.05
C GLU A 542 -0.35 32.70 -0.99
N ASP A 543 0.41 31.72 -0.48
CA ASP A 543 1.31 30.88 -1.29
C ASP A 543 0.58 29.67 -1.93
N ALA A 544 -0.66 29.39 -1.50
CA ALA A 544 -1.40 28.25 -1.99
C ALA A 544 -1.90 28.49 -3.43
N CYS A 545 -1.74 27.50 -4.30
CA CYS A 545 -2.34 27.55 -5.63
C CYS A 545 -3.88 27.60 -5.52
N PRO A 546 -4.60 28.14 -6.53
CA PRO A 546 -6.03 28.41 -6.41
C PRO A 546 -6.90 27.25 -5.89
N PRO A 547 -6.71 25.99 -6.31
CA PRO A 547 -7.49 24.87 -5.78
C PRO A 547 -7.22 24.60 -4.29
N ILE A 548 -5.96 24.66 -3.84
CA ILE A 548 -5.59 24.46 -2.42
C ILE A 548 -6.08 25.63 -1.57
N ARG A 549 -5.98 26.86 -2.08
CA ARG A 549 -6.53 28.05 -1.41
C ARG A 549 -8.03 27.88 -1.15
N ALA A 550 -8.79 27.53 -2.18
CA ALA A 550 -10.23 27.29 -2.05
C ALA A 550 -10.53 26.18 -1.03
N LEU A 551 -9.75 25.09 -1.05
CA LEU A 551 -9.92 23.97 -0.14
C LEU A 551 -9.64 24.34 1.32
N LEU A 552 -8.60 25.12 1.59
CA LEU A 552 -8.27 25.60 2.94
C LEU A 552 -9.39 26.48 3.52
N TYR A 553 -9.97 27.40 2.73
CA TYR A 553 -11.15 28.17 3.16
C TYR A 553 -12.35 27.25 3.42
N ILE A 554 -12.64 26.28 2.55
CA ILE A 554 -13.72 25.32 2.76
C ILE A 554 -13.53 24.51 4.05
N MET A 555 -12.30 24.11 4.36
CA MET A 555 -11.98 23.38 5.59
C MET A 555 -12.15 24.25 6.85
N ALA A 556 -11.66 25.50 6.82
CA ALA A 556 -11.68 26.42 7.95
C ALA A 556 -13.07 27.05 8.19
N GLU A 557 -13.66 27.62 7.14
CA GLU A 557 -14.87 28.46 7.20
C GLU A 557 -16.12 27.72 6.70
N GLY A 558 -15.97 26.57 6.05
CA GLY A 558 -17.06 25.75 5.51
C GLY A 558 -17.39 26.02 4.04
N GLU A 559 -16.94 27.15 3.49
CA GLU A 559 -17.14 27.54 2.11
C GLU A 559 -16.02 28.45 1.59
N TYR A 560 -15.93 28.59 0.26
CA TYR A 560 -15.09 29.56 -0.42
C TYR A 560 -15.93 30.31 -1.45
N GLN A 561 -16.07 31.63 -1.30
CA GLN A 561 -16.91 32.46 -2.18
C GLN A 561 -18.38 31.95 -2.28
N ASN A 562 -19.00 31.57 -1.15
CA ASN A 562 -20.32 30.94 -1.06
C ASN A 562 -20.44 29.57 -1.76
N LYS A 563 -19.31 28.87 -1.99
CA LYS A 563 -19.26 27.54 -2.63
C LYS A 563 -18.69 26.51 -1.68
N LYS A 564 -19.37 25.38 -1.56
CA LYS A 564 -18.89 24.18 -0.84
C LYS A 564 -18.05 23.29 -1.76
N VAL A 565 -17.40 22.28 -1.18
CA VAL A 565 -16.53 21.33 -1.92
C VAL A 565 -17.24 20.64 -3.10
N GLN A 566 -18.54 20.40 -3.00
CA GLN A 566 -19.34 19.76 -4.05
C GLN A 566 -19.70 20.69 -5.22
N HIS A 567 -19.44 21.99 -5.12
CA HIS A 567 -19.80 22.93 -6.17
C HIS A 567 -19.00 22.62 -7.45
N PRO A 568 -19.62 22.57 -8.65
CA PRO A 568 -18.94 22.25 -9.91
C PRO A 568 -17.70 23.11 -10.18
N ASP A 569 -17.77 24.42 -9.91
CA ASP A 569 -16.62 25.32 -10.05
C ASP A 569 -15.44 24.97 -9.14
N ILE A 570 -15.68 24.42 -7.94
CA ILE A 570 -14.60 23.96 -7.05
C ILE A 570 -14.01 22.66 -7.60
N ARG A 571 -14.86 21.69 -7.98
CA ARG A 571 -14.43 20.42 -8.57
C ARG A 571 -13.61 20.63 -9.86
N ALA A 572 -14.02 21.57 -10.70
CA ALA A 572 -13.34 21.91 -11.95
C ALA A 572 -11.87 22.33 -11.74
N MET A 573 -11.54 22.98 -10.62
CA MET A 573 -10.17 23.41 -10.30
C MET A 573 -9.18 22.25 -10.14
N PHE A 574 -9.68 21.03 -9.88
CA PHE A 574 -8.88 19.83 -9.70
C PHE A 574 -8.75 18.99 -10.98
N THR A 575 -9.21 19.51 -12.12
CA THR A 575 -9.11 18.81 -13.41
C THR A 575 -7.82 19.14 -14.15
N ARG A 576 -7.38 18.21 -15.00
CA ARG A 576 -6.21 18.41 -15.86
C ARG A 576 -6.39 19.55 -16.85
N ASP A 577 -7.58 19.66 -17.44
CA ASP A 577 -7.88 20.70 -18.41
C ASP A 577 -7.81 22.10 -17.76
N TYR A 578 -8.38 22.26 -16.56
CA TYR A 578 -8.25 23.49 -15.80
C TYR A 578 -6.79 23.83 -15.53
N LEU A 579 -6.01 22.87 -15.03
CA LEU A 579 -4.59 23.09 -14.71
C LEU A 579 -3.81 23.57 -15.94
N LEU A 580 -3.91 22.87 -17.07
CA LEU A 580 -3.13 23.18 -18.28
C LEU A 580 -3.47 24.55 -18.87
N GLN A 581 -4.73 24.97 -18.78
CA GLN A 581 -5.20 26.26 -19.29
C GLN A 581 -4.99 27.42 -18.30
N SER A 582 -4.62 27.13 -17.05
CA SER A 582 -4.54 28.14 -16.00
C SER A 582 -3.27 29.00 -16.07
N ASP A 583 -3.43 30.31 -15.83
CA ASP A 583 -2.31 31.25 -15.78
C ASP A 583 -1.30 30.88 -14.68
N TRP A 584 -1.78 30.40 -13.52
CA TRP A 584 -0.90 30.05 -12.40
C TRP A 584 0.02 28.88 -12.74
N TYR A 585 -0.43 27.89 -13.50
CA TYR A 585 0.44 26.80 -13.95
C TYR A 585 1.44 27.28 -15.00
N GLN A 586 1.03 28.15 -15.93
CA GLN A 586 1.93 28.76 -16.90
C GLN A 586 3.03 29.59 -16.20
N GLU A 587 2.70 30.32 -15.13
CA GLU A 587 3.69 31.02 -14.30
C GLU A 587 4.66 30.07 -13.60
N ARG A 588 4.22 28.88 -13.17
CA ARG A 588 5.12 27.86 -12.63
C ARG A 588 6.11 27.36 -13.67
N LEU A 589 5.69 27.17 -14.92
CA LEU A 589 6.59 26.77 -16.02
C LEU A 589 7.61 27.86 -16.35
N LYS A 590 7.18 29.13 -16.43
CA LYS A 590 8.06 30.28 -16.61
C LYS A 590 9.07 30.40 -15.47
N THR A 591 8.61 30.24 -14.22
CA THR A 591 9.46 30.25 -13.02
C THR A 591 10.51 29.16 -13.09
N ARG A 592 10.14 27.93 -13.49
CA ARG A 592 11.09 26.82 -13.64
C ARG A 592 12.18 27.12 -14.66
N ARG A 593 11.80 27.66 -15.84
CA ARG A 593 12.76 28.08 -16.88
C ARG A 593 13.71 29.16 -16.35
N ASN A 594 13.16 30.20 -15.73
CA ASN A 594 13.96 31.33 -15.24
C ASN A 594 14.95 30.88 -14.14
N ARG A 595 14.52 30.01 -13.21
CA ARG A 595 15.41 29.40 -12.20
C ARG A 595 16.52 28.56 -12.84
N GLU A 596 16.19 27.80 -13.88
CA GLU A 596 17.20 27.02 -14.60
C GLU A 596 18.21 27.91 -15.34
N ALA A 597 17.75 28.95 -16.02
CA ALA A 597 18.62 29.92 -16.67
C ALA A 597 19.57 30.60 -15.66
N ASN A 598 19.04 31.04 -14.51
CA ASN A 598 19.83 31.64 -13.45
C ASN A 598 20.86 30.66 -12.87
N LEU A 599 20.52 29.38 -12.72
CA LEU A 599 21.46 28.34 -12.30
C LEU A 599 22.60 28.16 -13.30
N TRP A 600 22.30 28.05 -14.60
CA TRP A 600 23.33 27.90 -15.63
C TRP A 600 24.20 29.15 -15.78
N GLN A 601 23.63 30.35 -15.61
CA GLN A 601 24.41 31.58 -15.56
C GLN A 601 25.39 31.56 -14.38
N ARG A 602 24.96 31.11 -13.19
CA ARG A 602 25.86 30.94 -12.03
C ARG A 602 26.97 29.91 -12.30
N HIS A 603 26.66 28.81 -12.97
CA HIS A 603 27.68 27.82 -13.36
C HIS A 603 28.71 28.41 -14.33
N ILE A 604 28.26 29.19 -15.31
CA ILE A 604 29.14 29.88 -16.27
C ILE A 604 30.08 30.83 -15.51
N SER A 605 29.53 31.73 -14.68
CA SER A 605 30.33 32.68 -13.91
C SER A 605 31.34 31.97 -13.01
N TYR A 606 30.93 30.91 -12.30
CA TYR A 606 31.86 30.14 -11.46
C TYR A 606 33.01 29.51 -12.26
N LEU A 607 32.71 28.96 -13.45
CA LEU A 607 33.72 28.31 -14.29
C LEU A 607 34.67 29.34 -14.92
N GLU A 608 34.16 30.50 -15.33
CA GLU A 608 34.98 31.63 -15.80
C GLU A 608 35.91 32.13 -14.69
N ASP A 609 35.35 32.40 -13.50
CA ASP A 609 36.12 32.82 -12.32
C ASP A 609 37.20 31.81 -11.96
N PHE A 610 36.91 30.49 -12.05
CA PHE A 610 37.88 29.44 -11.77
C PHE A 610 39.00 29.36 -12.83
N ILE A 611 38.66 29.54 -14.11
CA ILE A 611 39.66 29.55 -15.20
C ILE A 611 40.65 30.71 -15.05
N ASP A 612 40.16 31.85 -14.59
CA ASP A 612 40.97 33.06 -14.42
C ASP A 612 41.88 33.01 -13.17
N GLN A 613 41.76 31.98 -12.31
CA GLN A 613 42.62 31.85 -11.14
C GLN A 613 44.05 31.41 -11.53
N PRO A 614 45.08 32.19 -11.13
CA PRO A 614 46.46 31.83 -11.42
C PRO A 614 46.87 30.56 -10.67
N GLY A 615 47.63 29.69 -11.34
CA GLY A 615 48.21 28.48 -10.73
C GLY A 615 47.37 27.20 -10.85
N TYR A 616 46.28 27.20 -11.62
CA TYR A 616 45.43 26.02 -11.85
C TYR A 616 45.41 25.52 -13.31
N ALA A 617 46.38 25.90 -14.15
CA ALA A 617 46.38 25.59 -15.58
C ALA A 617 46.36 24.07 -15.87
N ASP A 618 47.09 23.30 -15.08
CA ASP A 618 47.13 21.84 -15.12
C ASP A 618 45.78 21.22 -14.74
N VAL A 619 45.14 21.71 -13.67
CA VAL A 619 43.82 21.25 -13.22
C VAL A 619 42.73 21.60 -14.23
N ILE A 620 42.81 22.79 -14.86
CA ILE A 620 41.88 23.23 -15.90
C ILE A 620 41.91 22.27 -17.09
N GLU A 621 43.11 21.86 -17.53
CA GLU A 621 43.30 20.90 -18.61
C GLU A 621 42.84 19.49 -18.21
N GLU A 622 43.29 18.98 -17.05
CA GLU A 622 42.96 17.64 -16.57
C GLU A 622 41.44 17.44 -16.40
N MET A 623 40.77 18.41 -15.76
CA MET A 623 39.33 18.33 -15.50
C MET A 623 38.47 18.79 -16.68
N LYS A 624 39.10 19.26 -17.77
CA LYS A 624 38.45 19.81 -18.98
C LYS A 624 37.47 20.93 -18.66
N ILE A 625 37.89 21.90 -17.86
CA ILE A 625 37.01 22.96 -17.36
C ILE A 625 36.48 23.83 -18.51
N THR A 626 37.30 24.11 -19.53
CA THR A 626 36.89 24.87 -20.71
C THR A 626 35.76 24.17 -21.50
N ASP A 627 35.82 22.84 -21.63
CA ASP A 627 34.75 22.05 -22.27
C ASP A 627 33.45 22.10 -21.46
N ARG A 628 33.56 22.05 -20.11
CA ARG A 628 32.40 22.17 -19.23
C ARG A 628 31.76 23.56 -19.32
N LEU A 629 32.58 24.61 -19.44
CA LEU A 629 32.10 25.98 -19.66
C LEU A 629 31.36 26.08 -20.99
N ALA A 630 31.90 25.51 -22.07
CA ALA A 630 31.23 25.48 -23.37
C ALA A 630 29.85 24.79 -23.29
N LYS A 631 29.77 23.62 -22.62
CA LYS A 631 28.50 22.91 -22.38
C LYS A 631 27.52 23.72 -21.51
N ALA A 632 28.02 24.42 -20.49
CA ALA A 632 27.18 25.27 -19.65
C ALA A 632 26.56 26.43 -20.46
N ARG A 633 27.34 27.06 -21.36
CA ARG A 633 26.86 28.09 -22.28
C ARG A 633 25.84 27.55 -23.28
N GLU A 634 26.10 26.38 -23.87
CA GLU A 634 25.13 25.70 -24.76
C GLU A 634 23.81 25.43 -24.03
N ARG A 635 23.89 24.92 -22.80
CA ARG A 635 22.71 24.63 -21.99
C ARG A 635 21.94 25.89 -21.60
N LEU A 636 22.62 26.98 -21.25
CA LEU A 636 21.96 28.27 -20.98
C LEU A 636 21.17 28.75 -22.21
N ASN A 637 21.80 28.74 -23.39
CA ASN A 637 21.15 29.13 -24.65
C ASN A 637 19.92 28.27 -24.94
N TYR A 638 20.01 26.96 -24.70
CA TYR A 638 18.90 26.04 -24.87
C TYR A 638 17.72 26.35 -23.94
N VAL A 639 18.00 26.64 -22.66
CA VAL A 639 16.96 26.95 -21.66
C VAL A 639 16.32 28.32 -21.89
N GLN A 640 17.08 29.29 -22.41
CA GLN A 640 16.58 30.62 -22.73
C GLN A 640 15.70 30.67 -24.00
N ASN A 641 15.72 29.61 -24.82
CA ASN A 641 14.83 29.51 -25.97
C ASN A 641 13.35 29.56 -25.53
N ALA A 642 12.54 30.33 -26.26
CA ALA A 642 11.10 30.47 -26.01
C ALA A 642 10.37 29.12 -26.00
N ASP A 643 10.77 28.20 -26.88
CA ASP A 643 10.16 26.87 -27.03
C ASP A 643 10.47 25.92 -25.86
N TYR A 644 11.40 26.28 -24.96
CA TYR A 644 11.72 25.46 -23.79
C TYR A 644 10.52 25.26 -22.86
N ILE A 645 9.60 26.23 -22.79
CA ILE A 645 8.38 26.12 -21.98
C ILE A 645 7.48 24.97 -22.46
N LEU A 646 7.38 24.74 -23.78
CA LEU A 646 6.61 23.64 -24.35
C LEU A 646 7.18 22.28 -23.90
N LEU A 647 8.48 22.20 -23.65
CA LEU A 647 9.12 20.99 -23.14
C LEU A 647 8.81 20.75 -21.65
N LEU A 648 8.58 21.82 -20.88
CA LEU A 648 8.22 21.75 -19.46
C LEU A 648 6.73 21.44 -19.22
N GLU A 649 5.87 21.61 -20.22
CA GLU A 649 4.45 21.31 -20.11
C GLU A 649 4.24 19.82 -19.77
N GLY A 650 3.59 19.54 -18.64
CA GLY A 650 3.44 18.20 -18.07
C GLY A 650 4.49 17.87 -16.99
N THR A 651 5.26 18.87 -16.55
CA THR A 651 6.10 18.78 -15.34
C THR A 651 5.47 19.60 -14.21
N LEU A 652 6.03 19.53 -13.00
CA LEU A 652 5.53 20.28 -11.85
C LEU A 652 5.72 21.82 -11.97
N GLY A 653 6.53 22.28 -12.94
CA GLY A 653 7.06 23.63 -12.96
C GLY A 653 7.93 23.92 -11.73
N ALA A 654 7.88 25.15 -11.25
CA ALA A 654 8.50 25.54 -9.98
C ALA A 654 7.57 26.50 -9.24
N ASP A 655 7.51 26.34 -7.92
CA ASP A 655 6.76 27.23 -7.04
C ASP A 655 7.39 28.64 -6.99
N SER A 656 6.58 29.68 -6.81
CA SER A 656 7.02 31.08 -6.80
C SER A 656 7.70 31.48 -5.50
N LEU A 657 7.64 30.67 -4.44
CA LEU A 657 8.28 31.01 -3.16
C LEU A 657 9.79 31.27 -3.32
N GLY A 658 10.26 32.42 -2.83
CA GLY A 658 11.64 32.89 -2.97
C GLY A 658 11.93 33.72 -4.23
N LEU A 659 10.90 34.15 -4.97
CA LEU A 659 11.03 35.14 -6.07
C LEU A 659 10.98 36.60 -5.57
N GLU A 660 10.59 36.85 -4.32
CA GLU A 660 10.80 38.15 -3.69
C GLU A 660 12.25 38.25 -3.19
N GLY A 661 13.06 38.91 -4.02
CA GLY A 661 14.48 39.19 -3.82
C GLY A 661 15.01 39.99 -5.00
#